data_AF-A0A438NC94-F1
#
_entry.id   AF-A0A438NC94-F1
#
_cell.length_a   1.000
_cell.length_b   1.000
_cell.length_c   1.000
_cell.angle_alpha   90.00
_cell.angle_beta   90.00
_cell.angle_gamma   90.00
#
_symmetry.space_group_name_H-M   'P 1'
#
loop_
_entity.id
_entity.type
_entity.pdbx_description
1 polymer ?
#
loop_
_entity_poly.entity_id
_entity_poly.type
_entity_poly.pdbx_seq_one_letter_code
_entity_poly.pdbx_strand_id
1 'polypeptide(L)'
;MDVRPSTVALLAIVAVIVYFLLSIGRRDPRLPPGPPTIPLLGNLHQVPPFGAHFKFTEWAKKYGGIFSLKLGPGTAIVVSDRRLVRELLDKQSAISSYRPTSYLAQKLITGGDHLLVMDYGPRWRSMRKLIVQEFNETVCEKRYIGLINAEANQMLYDMVSDPSGYMHHPGRFSNSIIMSLVFGTRTPSIETPHMKRLYELMEHWSKVLEIGATPPVDFYPFLKWVPERFLGNWVSRATQVKNEMDTLYRDLVEEVVKRRDAIGPRASFTDKLLENQEKYQLEPHQLHFLSGVVLEGGSDTTAGSLLAFIKVMTCHPEVQRKAQAQIDAVFGEDRSPQWSDYDKLPYIMQVVKESMRYRPIGGLGVPHAISEDTWLEGMFLPKGSMIMWNVWRMHLDDKYVTNPEIFDPDRFDGRTLLAPEYAASNDYAARDHYNYGVGRRLCPGIHLAERNLFISVAKLLWAFNFEKQVDENGAVLEPDMDYGTGYSEGFIVCTNDFPAKITPRSEKRVDTITREFKQAEVVNHDVPVLVVGGGPAGMLAALQLSKNGISCLMAERNLDTTKWPKMDITNARSMELLKRLGIDQGLRSVGVPQNYSFDVLFSTGLSDGGHLISKWDLPSPDAWRKKIAETNDGSMPREPYQRCSQAIFEAWLKPRIEANPLITTKFGLKFESLVESEDSVTSTLVDQSGEKHIVKSSYVVGCDGAGSKVRQSLGINMTGGPVPGAMYLVHFKSKDMDRLHRQGQFWHIFFTSGHVIISQDEKDTWTLHIPVPITTKVDDMDPMQEIAKGLGSEGAPFPITIDQILVTSIWRPNIYLADRYVSDHCRVFLSGDSAHQNVPTGGYGMNTAVGDSFDIGWKLAAAIRGYGGRPLLQSYEDERRPVGMRNIDRSGAHFGVHFAYIVWCAENKGVVTSDSEEGKALRKKIADHVQEKDDENKDHGIEFGFRYKSTVIVPPEDGEVEPKWLEKHYVSSTWPGARAPHVFLKDKTTSIFDLFGQGPEFTLVDFTKGGDYIKLFQLATSSNNSSIPIKFVHLPDESHVHKVWERDAVLIRPDDHVAWRSSPSIGLDVDAAEVLAIVTGTHDSSNKVSTKAAEVTKFTSTIGNVQHNQVESLAEFQK
;
A
#
# COMPACT_ATOMS: atom_id res chain seq x y z
N MET A 1 17.29 9.21 -94.91
CA MET A 1 16.80 8.18 -93.95
C MET A 1 15.92 8.91 -92.95
N ASP A 2 14.59 8.83 -93.12
CA ASP A 2 13.66 9.53 -92.23
C ASP A 2 13.50 8.75 -90.93
N VAL A 3 14.17 9.23 -89.87
CA VAL A 3 13.93 8.72 -88.51
C VAL A 3 12.56 9.24 -88.08
N ARG A 4 11.58 8.34 -87.98
CA ARG A 4 10.20 8.69 -87.60
C ARG A 4 10.21 9.42 -86.24
N PRO A 5 9.39 10.47 -86.04
CA PRO A 5 9.33 11.20 -84.77
C PRO A 5 9.08 10.31 -83.54
N SER A 6 8.34 9.22 -83.71
CA SER A 6 8.12 8.20 -82.68
C SER A 6 9.40 7.51 -82.20
N THR A 7 10.38 7.30 -83.08
CA THR A 7 11.68 6.69 -82.73
C THR A 7 12.54 7.67 -81.93
N VAL A 8 12.54 8.96 -82.30
CA VAL A 8 13.23 10.01 -81.52
C VAL A 8 12.59 10.19 -80.15
N ALA A 9 11.25 10.20 -80.06
CA ALA A 9 10.53 10.27 -78.80
C ALA A 9 10.83 9.05 -77.91
N LEU A 10 10.84 7.84 -78.45
CA LEU A 10 11.18 6.62 -77.70
C LEU A 10 12.64 6.66 -77.19
N LEU A 11 13.60 7.07 -78.01
CA LEU A 11 15.00 7.22 -77.60
C LEU A 11 15.17 8.31 -76.54
N ALA A 12 14.44 9.42 -76.63
CA ALA A 12 14.43 10.45 -75.59
C ALA A 12 13.84 9.93 -74.27
N ILE A 13 12.73 9.19 -74.31
CA ILE A 13 12.13 8.54 -73.14
C ILE A 13 13.10 7.53 -72.52
N VAL A 14 13.75 6.68 -73.32
CA VAL A 14 14.76 5.71 -72.84
C VAL A 14 15.97 6.45 -72.25
N ALA A 15 16.48 7.51 -72.89
CA ALA A 15 17.58 8.30 -72.36
C ALA A 15 17.22 9.00 -71.04
N VAL A 16 15.99 9.51 -70.90
CA VAL A 16 15.46 10.09 -69.65
C VAL A 16 15.32 9.03 -68.56
N ILE A 17 14.79 7.83 -68.88
CA ILE A 17 14.72 6.70 -67.95
C ILE A 17 16.12 6.28 -67.49
N VAL A 18 17.07 6.12 -68.42
CA VAL A 18 18.46 5.77 -68.11
C VAL A 18 19.12 6.86 -67.26
N TYR A 19 18.92 8.15 -67.57
CA TYR A 19 19.41 9.26 -66.76
C TYR A 19 18.84 9.23 -65.34
N PHE A 20 17.53 9.02 -65.18
CA PHE A 20 16.91 8.86 -63.86
C PHE A 20 17.46 7.65 -63.11
N LEU A 21 17.57 6.47 -63.75
CA LEU A 21 18.14 5.27 -63.14
C LEU A 21 19.61 5.46 -62.72
N LEU A 22 20.42 6.16 -63.52
CA LEU A 22 21.81 6.49 -63.20
C LEU A 22 21.94 7.58 -62.11
N SER A 23 20.89 8.38 -61.90
CA SER A 23 20.82 9.36 -60.80
C SER A 23 20.52 8.72 -59.44
N ILE A 24 19.83 7.57 -59.42
CA ILE A 24 19.58 6.79 -58.20
C ILE A 24 20.92 6.30 -57.62
N GLY A 25 21.11 6.47 -56.31
CA GLY A 25 22.37 6.11 -55.64
C GLY A 25 23.47 7.16 -55.70
N ARG A 26 23.32 8.25 -56.48
CA ARG A 26 24.30 9.34 -56.54
C ARG A 26 24.29 10.16 -55.24
N ARG A 27 25.48 10.53 -54.74
CA ARG A 27 25.65 11.48 -53.61
C ARG A 27 25.55 12.93 -54.12
N ASP A 28 24.73 13.74 -53.47
CA ASP A 28 24.72 15.20 -53.65
C ASP A 28 26.01 15.81 -53.04
N PRO A 29 26.75 16.69 -53.75
CA PRO A 29 28.01 17.27 -53.25
C PRO A 29 27.92 18.03 -51.91
N ARG A 30 26.71 18.42 -51.47
CA ARG A 30 26.47 19.13 -50.20
C ARG A 30 26.32 18.19 -49.01
N LEU A 31 26.09 16.89 -49.23
CA LEU A 31 26.05 15.88 -48.17
C LEU A 31 27.44 15.74 -47.53
N PRO A 32 27.54 15.23 -46.28
CA PRO A 32 28.80 14.78 -45.71
C PRO A 32 29.59 13.86 -46.67
N PRO A 33 30.93 13.87 -46.63
CA PRO A 33 31.77 13.03 -47.50
C PRO A 33 31.49 11.53 -47.28
N GLY A 34 32.02 10.65 -48.12
CA GLY A 34 31.84 9.21 -47.91
C GLY A 34 32.35 8.34 -49.07
N PRO A 35 32.20 7.01 -48.96
CA PRO A 35 32.73 6.06 -49.94
C PRO A 35 32.11 6.23 -51.34
N PRO A 36 32.85 5.92 -52.43
CA PRO A 36 32.34 6.01 -53.79
C PRO A 36 31.07 5.19 -54.02
N THR A 37 30.09 5.79 -54.67
CA THR A 37 28.77 5.20 -54.97
C THR A 37 28.73 4.61 -56.37
N ILE A 38 28.07 3.46 -56.55
CA ILE A 38 27.71 2.95 -57.88
C ILE A 38 26.24 3.29 -58.20
N PRO A 39 25.85 3.42 -59.48
CA PRO A 39 24.46 3.67 -59.87
C PRO A 39 23.48 2.62 -59.32
N LEU A 40 22.23 3.01 -59.11
CA LEU A 40 21.11 2.23 -58.58
C LEU A 40 21.25 1.73 -57.12
N LEU A 41 22.43 1.23 -56.71
CA LEU A 41 22.70 0.65 -55.38
C LEU A 41 23.32 1.65 -54.39
N GLY A 42 24.05 2.66 -54.87
CA GLY A 42 24.81 3.57 -54.02
C GLY A 42 25.97 2.85 -53.31
N ASN A 43 25.90 2.76 -51.99
CA ASN A 43 26.86 2.10 -51.10
C ASN A 43 26.32 0.78 -50.50
N LEU A 44 25.13 0.29 -50.86
CA LEU A 44 24.56 -0.95 -50.31
C LEU A 44 25.53 -2.14 -50.38
N HIS A 45 26.21 -2.30 -51.52
CA HIS A 45 27.22 -3.33 -51.77
C HIS A 45 28.51 -3.23 -50.93
N GLN A 46 28.67 -2.15 -50.14
CA GLN A 46 29.86 -1.87 -49.31
C GLN A 46 29.56 -1.93 -47.81
N VAL A 47 28.28 -1.98 -47.41
CA VAL A 47 27.88 -2.16 -46.02
C VAL A 47 27.90 -3.67 -45.75
N PRO A 48 28.74 -4.17 -44.82
CA PRO A 48 28.74 -5.58 -44.49
C PRO A 48 27.43 -5.94 -43.77
N PRO A 49 26.91 -7.18 -43.94
CA PRO A 49 25.68 -7.60 -43.26
C PRO A 49 25.86 -7.63 -41.73
N PHE A 50 27.05 -8.01 -41.27
CA PHE A 50 27.44 -8.07 -39.87
C PHE A 50 28.63 -7.14 -39.57
N GLY A 51 28.87 -6.82 -38.30
CA GLY A 51 30.03 -6.01 -37.89
C GLY A 51 30.09 -4.58 -38.46
N ALA A 52 28.96 -3.98 -38.88
CA ALA A 52 28.94 -2.69 -39.57
C ALA A 52 29.61 -1.53 -38.80
N HIS A 53 29.63 -1.57 -37.46
CA HIS A 53 30.35 -0.61 -36.62
C HIS A 53 31.86 -0.59 -36.89
N PHE A 54 32.49 -1.74 -37.16
CA PHE A 54 33.91 -1.79 -37.55
C PHE A 54 34.14 -1.07 -38.87
N LYS A 55 33.31 -1.34 -39.89
CA LYS A 55 33.46 -0.70 -41.20
C LYS A 55 33.21 0.82 -41.12
N PHE A 56 32.27 1.23 -40.29
CA PHE A 56 32.00 2.63 -40.03
C PHE A 56 33.12 3.29 -39.20
N THR A 57 33.87 2.53 -38.40
CA THR A 57 35.07 2.99 -37.68
C THR A 57 36.22 3.29 -38.65
N GLU A 58 36.45 2.41 -39.63
CA GLU A 58 37.39 2.68 -40.73
C GLU A 58 36.99 3.93 -41.53
N TRP A 59 35.72 4.05 -41.90
CA TRP A 59 35.22 5.17 -42.67
C TRP A 59 35.23 6.48 -41.88
N ALA A 60 35.01 6.46 -40.57
CA ALA A 60 35.21 7.63 -39.71
C ALA A 60 36.67 8.09 -39.69
N LYS A 61 37.64 7.16 -39.66
CA LYS A 61 39.07 7.48 -39.78
C LYS A 61 39.42 8.07 -41.16
N LYS A 62 38.71 7.68 -42.23
CA LYS A 62 38.99 8.13 -43.61
C LYS A 62 38.28 9.41 -44.03
N TYR A 63 37.02 9.61 -43.62
CA TYR A 63 36.16 10.71 -44.07
C TYR A 63 35.86 11.74 -42.97
N GLY A 64 36.31 11.49 -41.73
CA GLY A 64 36.07 12.33 -40.56
C GLY A 64 34.91 11.86 -39.70
N GLY A 65 34.64 12.60 -38.62
CA GLY A 65 33.62 12.26 -37.60
C GLY A 65 32.17 12.23 -38.08
N ILE A 66 31.90 12.55 -39.34
CA ILE A 66 30.59 12.40 -39.99
C ILE A 66 30.75 12.07 -41.47
N PHE A 67 29.98 11.11 -41.98
CA PHE A 67 29.99 10.72 -43.39
C PHE A 67 28.61 10.24 -43.86
N SER A 68 28.37 10.27 -45.18
CA SER A 68 27.10 9.86 -45.80
C SER A 68 27.21 8.59 -46.64
N LEU A 69 26.17 7.78 -46.59
CA LEU A 69 25.97 6.57 -47.40
C LEU A 69 24.69 6.71 -48.21
N LYS A 70 24.72 6.29 -49.48
CA LYS A 70 23.53 6.19 -50.33
C LYS A 70 23.01 4.76 -50.29
N LEU A 71 21.80 4.57 -49.78
CA LEU A 71 21.17 3.24 -49.70
C LEU A 71 20.09 3.16 -50.80
N GLY A 72 20.54 2.87 -52.02
CA GLY A 72 19.73 3.11 -53.22
C GLY A 72 19.29 4.58 -53.32
N PRO A 73 17.98 4.89 -53.40
CA PRO A 73 17.51 6.27 -53.34
C PRO A 73 17.71 6.92 -51.96
N GLY A 74 17.71 6.14 -50.88
CA GLY A 74 17.82 6.62 -49.49
C GLY A 74 19.17 7.25 -49.15
N THR A 75 19.19 8.06 -48.09
CA THR A 75 20.43 8.65 -47.54
C THR A 75 20.55 8.22 -46.08
N ALA A 76 21.72 7.71 -45.70
CA ALA A 76 22.10 7.48 -44.32
C ALA A 76 23.31 8.35 -43.97
N ILE A 77 23.38 8.83 -42.74
CA ILE A 77 24.42 9.69 -42.19
C ILE A 77 24.93 8.99 -40.93
N VAL A 78 26.23 8.72 -40.90
CA VAL A 78 26.89 8.08 -39.76
C VAL A 78 27.70 9.13 -39.00
N VAL A 79 27.43 9.27 -37.72
CA VAL A 79 28.09 10.22 -36.81
C VAL A 79 28.98 9.45 -35.84
N SER A 80 30.26 9.82 -35.76
CA SER A 80 31.28 9.11 -34.98
C SER A 80 32.11 10.02 -34.07
N ASP A 81 31.75 11.31 -33.93
CA ASP A 81 32.32 12.23 -32.94
C ASP A 81 31.24 12.64 -31.92
N ARG A 82 31.60 12.53 -30.63
CA ARG A 82 30.77 12.88 -29.45
C ARG A 82 30.14 14.28 -29.53
N ARG A 83 30.86 15.25 -30.05
CA ARG A 83 30.42 16.64 -30.25
C ARG A 83 29.30 16.72 -31.29
N LEU A 84 29.46 16.05 -32.42
CA LEU A 84 28.46 16.05 -33.49
C LEU A 84 27.19 15.30 -33.10
N VAL A 85 27.32 14.23 -32.30
CA VAL A 85 26.18 13.58 -31.65
C VAL A 85 25.41 14.59 -30.79
N ARG A 86 26.08 15.41 -29.96
CA ARG A 86 25.39 16.44 -29.17
C ARG A 86 24.73 17.52 -30.02
N GLU A 87 25.42 18.04 -31.05
CA GLU A 87 24.86 19.11 -31.90
C GLU A 87 23.62 18.65 -32.70
N LEU A 88 23.57 17.39 -33.15
CA LEU A 88 22.48 16.86 -33.97
C LEU A 88 21.40 16.10 -33.17
N LEU A 89 21.79 15.21 -32.26
CA LEU A 89 20.88 14.26 -31.64
C LEU A 89 20.37 14.73 -30.27
N ASP A 90 21.15 15.55 -29.55
CA ASP A 90 20.70 16.15 -28.28
C ASP A 90 20.06 17.54 -28.51
N LYS A 91 20.81 18.51 -29.07
CA LYS A 91 20.33 19.89 -29.28
C LYS A 91 19.20 19.97 -30.31
N GLN A 92 19.35 19.32 -31.47
CA GLN A 92 18.32 19.26 -32.52
C GLN A 92 17.33 18.08 -32.33
N SER A 93 17.25 17.50 -31.12
CA SER A 93 16.41 16.34 -30.80
C SER A 93 14.92 16.45 -31.17
N ALA A 94 14.39 17.66 -31.36
CA ALA A 94 13.02 17.86 -31.84
C ALA A 94 12.79 17.29 -33.25
N ILE A 95 13.79 17.43 -34.13
CA ILE A 95 13.70 17.04 -35.54
C ILE A 95 14.45 15.73 -35.83
N SER A 96 15.46 15.40 -35.02
CA SER A 96 16.32 14.23 -35.19
C SER A 96 15.89 13.01 -34.36
N SER A 97 14.70 13.00 -33.75
CA SER A 97 14.17 11.86 -32.97
C SER A 97 13.19 10.96 -33.73
N TYR A 98 12.98 11.14 -35.03
CA TYR A 98 12.09 10.26 -35.81
C TYR A 98 12.75 8.90 -36.05
N ARG A 99 12.02 7.94 -36.64
CA ARG A 99 12.60 6.65 -37.07
C ARG A 99 12.67 6.58 -38.59
N PRO A 100 13.65 5.86 -39.17
CA PRO A 100 13.56 5.46 -40.57
C PRO A 100 12.30 4.62 -40.76
N THR A 101 11.51 4.93 -41.79
CA THR A 101 10.30 4.16 -42.10
C THR A 101 10.66 2.71 -42.38
N SER A 102 10.08 1.79 -41.60
CA SER A 102 10.34 0.35 -41.74
C SER A 102 9.02 -0.41 -41.86
N TYR A 103 8.72 -0.92 -43.05
CA TYR A 103 7.53 -1.73 -43.29
C TYR A 103 7.58 -3.03 -42.47
N LEU A 104 8.77 -3.60 -42.31
CA LEU A 104 9.01 -4.78 -41.50
C LEU A 104 8.69 -4.52 -40.01
N ALA A 105 9.47 -3.64 -39.37
CA ALA A 105 9.37 -3.44 -37.92
C ALA A 105 8.07 -2.73 -37.53
N GLN A 106 7.73 -1.62 -38.21
CA GLN A 106 6.60 -0.79 -37.81
C GLN A 106 5.25 -1.37 -38.25
N LYS A 107 5.15 -2.00 -39.43
CA LYS A 107 3.85 -2.42 -39.99
C LYS A 107 3.57 -3.91 -39.93
N LEU A 108 4.53 -4.78 -40.29
CA LEU A 108 4.30 -6.23 -40.20
C LEU A 108 4.33 -6.70 -38.76
N ILE A 109 5.38 -6.37 -38.01
CA ILE A 109 5.65 -7.04 -36.74
C ILE A 109 4.92 -6.33 -35.58
N THR A 110 5.12 -5.03 -35.40
CA THR A 110 4.70 -4.34 -34.16
C THR A 110 3.40 -3.55 -34.24
N GLY A 111 2.72 -3.54 -35.38
CA GLY A 111 1.48 -2.77 -35.60
C GLY A 111 1.59 -1.24 -35.43
N GLY A 112 2.79 -0.71 -35.14
CA GLY A 112 3.07 0.70 -34.90
C GLY A 112 3.17 1.11 -33.42
N ASP A 113 2.98 0.19 -32.48
CA ASP A 113 2.87 0.50 -31.03
C ASP A 113 4.14 0.22 -30.21
N HIS A 114 5.17 -0.39 -30.81
CA HIS A 114 6.42 -0.70 -30.12
C HIS A 114 7.34 0.54 -30.03
N LEU A 115 7.53 1.05 -28.82
CA LEU A 115 8.22 2.31 -28.51
C LEU A 115 9.64 2.46 -29.11
N LEU A 116 10.37 1.35 -29.26
CA LEU A 116 11.68 1.31 -29.87
C LEU A 116 11.65 1.77 -31.34
N VAL A 117 10.68 1.29 -32.13
CA VAL A 117 10.63 1.45 -33.60
C VAL A 117 9.53 2.40 -34.09
N MET A 118 8.56 2.76 -33.25
CA MET A 118 7.52 3.73 -33.61
C MET A 118 8.07 5.16 -33.77
N ASP A 119 7.40 5.94 -34.62
CA ASP A 119 7.77 7.31 -34.95
C ASP A 119 7.59 8.31 -33.80
N TYR A 120 8.32 9.42 -33.89
CA TYR A 120 8.22 10.50 -32.92
C TYR A 120 6.93 11.30 -33.11
N GLY A 121 6.10 11.35 -32.08
CA GLY A 121 4.80 12.01 -32.15
C GLY A 121 4.08 12.07 -30.81
N PRO A 122 2.79 12.48 -30.79
CA PRO A 122 1.98 12.49 -29.57
C PRO A 122 1.90 11.12 -28.88
N ARG A 123 1.57 10.03 -29.61
CA ARG A 123 1.44 8.67 -29.06
C ARG A 123 2.73 8.21 -28.34
N TRP A 124 3.88 8.32 -29.02
CA TRP A 124 5.20 7.99 -28.45
C TRP A 124 5.51 8.81 -27.20
N ARG A 125 5.22 10.12 -27.20
CA ARG A 125 5.45 11.00 -26.03
C ARG A 125 4.59 10.58 -24.84
N SER A 126 3.32 10.25 -25.05
CA SER A 126 2.42 9.80 -23.99
C SER A 126 2.87 8.46 -23.40
N MET A 127 3.13 7.45 -24.24
CA MET A 127 3.59 6.13 -23.80
C MET A 127 4.94 6.22 -23.06
N ARG A 128 5.91 6.97 -23.60
CA ARG A 128 7.19 7.21 -22.91
C ARG A 128 7.02 7.92 -21.57
N LYS A 129 6.11 8.89 -21.46
CA LYS A 129 5.86 9.60 -20.20
C LYS A 129 5.46 8.63 -19.08
N LEU A 130 4.61 7.64 -19.38
CA LEU A 130 4.18 6.63 -18.41
C LEU A 130 5.38 5.80 -17.89
N ILE A 131 6.26 5.34 -18.78
CA ILE A 131 7.48 4.61 -18.40
C ILE A 131 8.42 5.49 -17.57
N VAL A 132 8.71 6.72 -18.00
CA VAL A 132 9.61 7.63 -17.27
C VAL A 132 9.03 7.99 -15.89
N GLN A 133 7.70 8.05 -15.74
CA GLN A 133 7.06 8.22 -14.44
C GLN A 133 7.24 7.00 -13.52
N GLU A 134 7.32 5.78 -14.06
CA GLU A 134 7.53 4.56 -13.28
C GLU A 134 9.01 4.30 -12.92
N PHE A 135 9.95 4.70 -13.78
CA PHE A 135 11.39 4.42 -13.64
C PHE A 135 12.25 5.68 -13.43
N ASN A 136 11.67 6.74 -12.88
CA ASN A 136 12.44 7.90 -12.42
C ASN A 136 13.27 7.56 -11.16
N GLU A 137 14.28 8.39 -10.90
CA GLU A 137 15.18 8.33 -9.74
C GLU A 137 14.47 8.06 -8.42
N THR A 138 13.56 8.94 -8.02
CA THR A 138 12.88 8.89 -6.71
C THR A 138 12.09 7.60 -6.53
N VAL A 139 11.49 7.07 -7.59
CA VAL A 139 10.77 5.79 -7.55
C VAL A 139 11.75 4.62 -7.44
N CYS A 140 12.83 4.62 -8.24
CA CYS A 140 13.85 3.57 -8.17
C CYS A 140 14.47 3.47 -6.77
N GLU A 141 14.83 4.61 -6.17
CA GLU A 141 15.44 4.67 -4.83
C GLU A 141 14.48 4.26 -3.72
N LYS A 142 13.28 4.83 -3.69
CA LYS A 142 12.34 4.62 -2.57
C LYS A 142 11.56 3.31 -2.65
N ARG A 143 11.41 2.71 -3.83
CA ARG A 143 10.57 1.51 -4.03
C ARG A 143 11.31 0.29 -4.54
N TYR A 144 12.37 0.44 -5.35
CA TYR A 144 12.93 -0.71 -6.07
C TYR A 144 14.23 -1.26 -5.48
N ILE A 145 15.00 -0.48 -4.71
CA ILE A 145 16.26 -0.94 -4.09
C ILE A 145 16.09 -2.25 -3.30
N GLY A 146 14.99 -2.41 -2.55
CA GLY A 146 14.71 -3.65 -1.80
C GLY A 146 14.57 -4.87 -2.71
N LEU A 147 13.84 -4.75 -3.82
CA LEU A 147 13.70 -5.79 -4.84
C LEU A 147 15.04 -6.07 -5.54
N ILE A 148 15.77 -5.04 -5.96
CA ILE A 148 17.06 -5.20 -6.64
C ILE A 148 18.04 -5.95 -5.73
N ASN A 149 18.09 -5.59 -4.45
CA ASN A 149 18.93 -6.27 -3.46
C ASN A 149 18.47 -7.73 -3.22
N ALA A 150 17.16 -7.99 -3.11
CA ALA A 150 16.62 -9.33 -2.97
C ALA A 150 16.96 -10.23 -4.18
N GLU A 151 16.80 -9.71 -5.39
CA GLU A 151 17.12 -10.43 -6.62
C GLU A 151 18.62 -10.64 -6.81
N ALA A 152 19.44 -9.68 -6.39
CA ALA A 152 20.89 -9.83 -6.42
C ALA A 152 21.37 -10.86 -5.37
N ASN A 153 20.76 -10.88 -4.18
CA ASN A 153 21.02 -11.93 -3.18
C ASN A 153 20.68 -13.32 -3.71
N GLN A 154 19.53 -13.44 -4.41
CA GLN A 154 19.19 -14.68 -5.09
C GLN A 154 20.21 -15.02 -6.19
N MET A 155 20.66 -14.06 -7.02
CA MET A 155 21.71 -14.34 -8.03
C MET A 155 23.01 -14.86 -7.41
N LEU A 156 23.42 -14.34 -6.24
CA LEU A 156 24.57 -14.89 -5.50
C LEU A 156 24.29 -16.32 -5.01
N TYR A 157 23.10 -16.59 -4.50
CA TYR A 157 22.71 -17.91 -4.02
C TYR A 157 22.61 -18.93 -5.16
N ASP A 158 22.07 -18.53 -6.31
CA ASP A 158 22.01 -19.31 -7.54
C ASP A 158 23.44 -19.68 -7.99
N MET A 159 24.38 -18.71 -7.98
CA MET A 159 25.81 -18.94 -8.30
C MET A 159 26.58 -19.78 -7.27
N VAL A 160 26.18 -19.79 -5.99
CA VAL A 160 26.73 -20.71 -4.98
C VAL A 160 26.21 -22.13 -5.19
N SER A 161 24.90 -22.26 -5.46
CA SER A 161 24.20 -23.54 -5.54
C SER A 161 24.47 -24.28 -6.85
N ASP A 162 24.57 -23.54 -7.95
CA ASP A 162 25.00 -24.01 -9.26
C ASP A 162 26.00 -23.01 -9.87
N PRO A 163 27.31 -23.15 -9.59
CA PRO A 163 28.34 -22.35 -10.21
C PRO A 163 28.48 -22.57 -11.74
N SER A 164 27.91 -23.64 -12.28
CA SER A 164 27.99 -23.97 -13.71
C SER A 164 26.97 -23.19 -14.55
N GLY A 165 25.78 -22.91 -13.99
CA GLY A 165 24.73 -22.10 -14.61
C GLY A 165 25.00 -20.59 -14.69
N TYR A 166 26.25 -20.14 -14.49
CA TYR A 166 26.61 -18.73 -14.37
C TYR A 166 26.31 -17.88 -15.61
N MET A 167 26.20 -18.49 -16.80
CA MET A 167 25.76 -17.83 -18.03
C MET A 167 24.27 -17.43 -17.99
N HIS A 168 23.47 -18.03 -17.11
CA HIS A 168 22.02 -17.87 -17.07
C HIS A 168 21.53 -17.09 -15.84
N HIS A 169 22.24 -17.15 -14.71
CA HIS A 169 21.87 -16.47 -13.46
C HIS A 169 21.72 -14.93 -13.60
N PRO A 170 22.58 -14.20 -14.35
CA PRO A 170 22.37 -12.77 -14.62
C PRO A 170 21.11 -12.49 -15.45
N GLY A 171 20.70 -13.43 -16.31
CA GLY A 171 19.47 -13.36 -17.08
C GLY A 171 18.22 -13.51 -16.23
N ARG A 172 18.25 -14.43 -15.25
CA ARG A 172 17.17 -14.59 -14.26
C ARG A 172 17.06 -13.36 -13.37
N PHE A 173 18.20 -12.83 -12.90
CA PHE A 173 18.27 -11.62 -12.08
C PHE A 173 17.55 -10.42 -12.72
N SER A 174 17.95 -10.04 -13.94
CA SER A 174 17.36 -8.88 -14.62
C SER A 174 15.89 -9.11 -15.00
N ASN A 175 15.56 -10.32 -15.47
CA ASN A 175 14.19 -10.67 -15.82
C ASN A 175 13.25 -10.66 -14.60
N SER A 176 13.68 -11.20 -13.46
CA SER A 176 12.84 -11.23 -12.24
C SER A 176 12.55 -9.82 -11.71
N ILE A 177 13.53 -8.92 -11.74
CA ILE A 177 13.32 -7.51 -11.38
C ILE A 177 12.23 -6.91 -12.28
N ILE A 178 12.40 -6.98 -13.60
CA ILE A 178 11.46 -6.27 -14.49
C ILE A 178 10.08 -6.94 -14.52
N MET A 179 10.00 -8.27 -14.40
CA MET A 179 8.72 -8.98 -14.26
C MET A 179 7.97 -8.58 -12.97
N SER A 180 8.69 -8.45 -11.86
CA SER A 180 8.10 -8.04 -10.58
C SER A 180 7.59 -6.59 -10.64
N LEU A 181 8.35 -5.69 -11.26
CA LEU A 181 7.97 -4.29 -11.39
C LEU A 181 6.82 -4.07 -12.40
N VAL A 182 6.81 -4.81 -13.51
CA VAL A 182 5.84 -4.60 -14.59
C VAL A 182 4.54 -5.39 -14.39
N PHE A 183 4.61 -6.63 -13.91
CA PHE A 183 3.45 -7.54 -13.81
C PHE A 183 3.11 -7.98 -12.36
N GLY A 184 4.02 -7.76 -11.40
CA GLY A 184 3.82 -8.19 -10.01
C GLY A 184 4.08 -9.68 -9.76
N THR A 185 4.89 -10.29 -10.62
CA THR A 185 5.25 -11.73 -10.63
C THR A 185 6.77 -11.87 -10.67
N ARG A 186 7.36 -12.68 -9.79
CA ARG A 186 8.82 -12.95 -9.78
C ARG A 186 9.20 -14.03 -10.80
N THR A 187 10.47 -14.08 -11.21
CA THR A 187 11.07 -15.17 -12.02
C THR A 187 11.93 -16.06 -11.10
N PRO A 188 11.38 -17.13 -10.50
CA PRO A 188 12.03 -17.86 -9.43
C PRO A 188 13.25 -18.68 -9.89
N SER A 189 13.33 -19.10 -11.16
CA SER A 189 14.47 -19.86 -11.69
C SER A 189 14.70 -19.61 -13.19
N ILE A 190 15.85 -20.03 -13.72
CA ILE A 190 16.18 -19.99 -15.15
C ILE A 190 15.21 -20.84 -16.00
N GLU A 191 14.48 -21.77 -15.38
CA GLU A 191 13.52 -22.66 -16.04
C GLU A 191 12.12 -22.05 -16.23
N THR A 192 11.90 -20.81 -15.77
CA THR A 192 10.57 -20.20 -15.74
C THR A 192 10.03 -19.95 -17.16
N PRO A 193 8.79 -20.40 -17.51
CA PRO A 193 8.31 -20.40 -18.90
C PRO A 193 8.31 -19.04 -19.61
N HIS A 194 7.91 -17.95 -18.94
CA HIS A 194 7.90 -16.62 -19.57
C HIS A 194 9.31 -16.09 -19.88
N MET A 195 10.32 -16.51 -19.11
CA MET A 195 11.71 -16.15 -19.35
C MET A 195 12.21 -16.81 -20.64
N LYS A 196 12.03 -18.13 -20.79
CA LYS A 196 12.41 -18.86 -22.01
C LYS A 196 11.75 -18.28 -23.26
N ARG A 197 10.43 -18.07 -23.21
CA ARG A 197 9.66 -17.43 -24.30
C ARG A 197 10.18 -16.04 -24.67
N LEU A 198 10.66 -15.24 -23.71
CA LEU A 198 11.22 -13.91 -23.97
C LEU A 198 12.58 -14.00 -24.67
N TYR A 199 13.48 -14.87 -24.21
CA TYR A 199 14.82 -15.00 -24.82
C TYR A 199 14.75 -15.57 -26.24
N GLU A 200 13.92 -16.60 -26.48
CA GLU A 200 13.64 -17.13 -27.82
C GLU A 200 13.11 -16.04 -28.77
N LEU A 201 12.14 -15.25 -28.30
CA LEU A 201 11.58 -14.11 -29.03
C LEU A 201 12.64 -13.04 -29.36
N MET A 202 13.50 -12.69 -28.40
CA MET A 202 14.55 -11.68 -28.61
C MET A 202 15.60 -12.16 -29.61
N GLU A 203 15.96 -13.45 -29.60
CA GLU A 203 16.85 -14.05 -30.59
C GLU A 203 16.26 -13.98 -32.01
N HIS A 204 14.99 -14.38 -32.18
CA HIS A 204 14.30 -14.28 -33.47
C HIS A 204 14.13 -12.83 -33.95
N TRP A 205 13.80 -11.91 -33.05
CA TRP A 205 13.63 -10.48 -33.35
C TRP A 205 14.95 -9.83 -33.80
N SER A 206 16.06 -10.10 -33.10
CA SER A 206 17.38 -9.61 -33.48
C SER A 206 17.76 -10.07 -34.90
N LYS A 207 17.67 -11.39 -35.18
CA LYS A 207 17.96 -11.99 -36.49
C LYS A 207 17.10 -11.47 -37.64
N VAL A 208 15.88 -10.97 -37.37
CA VAL A 208 15.00 -10.40 -38.40
C VAL A 208 15.31 -8.91 -38.67
N LEU A 209 15.84 -8.19 -37.68
CA LEU A 209 16.19 -6.76 -37.81
C LEU A 209 17.61 -6.50 -38.35
N GLU A 210 18.44 -7.53 -38.49
CA GLU A 210 19.80 -7.44 -39.03
C GLU A 210 19.88 -6.87 -40.45
N ILE A 211 20.96 -6.12 -40.73
CA ILE A 211 21.17 -5.46 -42.02
C ILE A 211 21.41 -6.51 -43.10
N GLY A 212 20.44 -6.68 -43.99
CA GLY A 212 20.50 -7.67 -45.08
C GLY A 212 19.83 -9.00 -44.77
N ALA A 213 19.38 -9.25 -43.53
CA ALA A 213 18.60 -10.44 -43.18
C ALA A 213 17.19 -10.45 -43.80
N THR A 214 16.72 -9.29 -44.30
CA THR A 214 15.48 -9.13 -45.06
C THR A 214 15.72 -8.28 -46.32
N PRO A 215 14.91 -8.46 -47.38
CA PRO A 215 15.04 -7.67 -48.60
C PRO A 215 14.82 -6.17 -48.33
N PRO A 216 15.53 -5.26 -49.03
CA PRO A 216 15.48 -3.80 -48.81
C PRO A 216 14.19 -3.15 -49.34
N VAL A 217 13.03 -3.66 -48.90
CA VAL A 217 11.68 -3.31 -49.36
C VAL A 217 11.28 -1.86 -49.07
N ASP A 218 11.96 -1.18 -48.15
CA ASP A 218 11.71 0.21 -47.82
C ASP A 218 12.51 1.19 -48.70
N PHE A 219 13.64 0.74 -49.27
CA PHE A 219 14.36 1.47 -50.32
C PHE A 219 13.84 1.14 -51.73
N TYR A 220 13.34 -0.08 -51.93
CA TYR A 220 12.83 -0.59 -53.20
C TYR A 220 11.42 -1.19 -53.03
N PRO A 221 10.35 -0.38 -53.00
CA PRO A 221 8.99 -0.84 -52.71
C PRO A 221 8.46 -1.95 -53.62
N PHE A 222 8.96 -2.05 -54.86
CA PHE A 222 8.55 -3.10 -55.80
C PHE A 222 8.88 -4.52 -55.32
N LEU A 223 9.87 -4.69 -54.43
CA LEU A 223 10.20 -5.96 -53.82
C LEU A 223 9.05 -6.54 -52.97
N LYS A 224 8.09 -5.70 -52.54
CA LYS A 224 6.87 -6.13 -51.82
C LYS A 224 5.90 -6.92 -52.72
N TRP A 225 6.07 -6.88 -54.05
CA TRP A 225 5.28 -7.67 -55.01
C TRP A 225 5.97 -8.95 -55.47
N VAL A 226 7.24 -9.17 -55.08
CA VAL A 226 7.98 -10.40 -55.39
C VAL A 226 7.54 -11.49 -54.40
N PRO A 227 7.11 -12.69 -54.85
CA PRO A 227 6.70 -13.77 -53.95
C PRO A 227 7.80 -14.14 -52.95
N GLU A 228 7.49 -14.17 -51.66
CA GLU A 228 8.51 -14.21 -50.59
C GLU A 228 9.42 -15.45 -50.60
N ARG A 229 8.98 -16.54 -51.25
CA ARG A 229 9.80 -17.75 -51.50
C ARG A 229 11.10 -17.49 -52.25
N PHE A 230 11.17 -16.38 -53.01
CA PHE A 230 12.37 -15.95 -53.71
C PHE A 230 13.23 -14.96 -52.90
N LEU A 231 12.76 -14.54 -51.72
CA LEU A 231 13.36 -13.54 -50.84
C LEU A 231 13.49 -14.07 -49.40
N GLY A 232 13.79 -15.36 -49.24
CA GLY A 232 14.08 -15.99 -47.94
C GLY A 232 12.92 -15.98 -46.94
N ASN A 233 11.67 -16.12 -47.43
CA ASN A 233 10.44 -16.20 -46.62
C ASN A 233 10.34 -15.12 -45.53
N TRP A 234 10.76 -13.89 -45.89
CA TRP A 234 10.92 -12.80 -44.93
C TRP A 234 9.59 -12.33 -44.31
N VAL A 235 8.45 -12.49 -45.00
CA VAL A 235 7.13 -12.12 -44.46
C VAL A 235 6.66 -13.19 -43.47
N SER A 236 6.87 -14.46 -43.80
CA SER A 236 6.60 -15.59 -42.90
C SER A 236 7.45 -15.49 -41.63
N ARG A 237 8.77 -15.22 -41.73
CA ARG A 237 9.65 -14.99 -40.56
C ARG A 237 9.21 -13.78 -39.74
N ALA A 238 8.84 -12.67 -40.39
CA ALA A 238 8.29 -11.51 -39.69
C ALA A 238 6.98 -11.84 -38.95
N THR A 239 6.10 -12.61 -39.58
CA THR A 239 4.80 -13.00 -39.02
C THR A 239 4.95 -13.98 -37.85
N GLN A 240 6.00 -14.81 -37.84
CA GLN A 240 6.35 -15.61 -36.66
C GLN A 240 6.68 -14.71 -35.47
N VAL A 241 7.64 -13.78 -35.62
CA VAL A 241 8.04 -12.85 -34.53
C VAL A 241 6.84 -12.00 -34.06
N LYS A 242 5.99 -11.55 -35.00
CA LYS A 242 4.71 -10.90 -34.66
C LYS A 242 3.90 -11.74 -33.68
N ASN A 243 3.62 -12.99 -34.03
CA ASN A 243 2.74 -13.86 -33.27
C ASN A 243 3.34 -14.20 -31.89
N GLU A 244 4.67 -14.35 -31.82
CA GLU A 244 5.44 -14.54 -30.58
C GLU A 244 5.31 -13.31 -29.65
N MET A 245 5.52 -12.09 -30.16
CA MET A 245 5.32 -10.83 -29.42
C MET A 245 3.87 -10.63 -28.96
N ASP A 246 2.93 -10.66 -29.91
CA ASP A 246 1.50 -10.41 -29.67
C ASP A 246 0.92 -11.39 -28.63
N THR A 247 1.45 -12.61 -28.58
CA THR A 247 1.03 -13.65 -27.65
C THR A 247 1.71 -13.53 -26.30
N LEU A 248 3.03 -13.38 -26.23
CA LEU A 248 3.74 -13.21 -24.95
C LEU A 248 3.21 -11.99 -24.17
N TYR A 249 3.01 -10.84 -24.82
CA TYR A 249 2.60 -9.62 -24.13
C TYR A 249 1.12 -9.61 -23.74
N ARG A 250 0.26 -10.27 -24.52
CA ARG A 250 -1.14 -10.50 -24.15
C ARG A 250 -1.24 -11.45 -22.95
N ASP A 251 -0.60 -12.62 -23.04
CA ASP A 251 -0.69 -13.66 -22.00
C ASP A 251 -0.25 -13.10 -20.63
N LEU A 252 0.85 -12.34 -20.59
CA LEU A 252 1.36 -11.71 -19.36
C LEU A 252 0.41 -10.64 -18.79
N VAL A 253 -0.27 -9.84 -19.63
CA VAL A 253 -1.26 -8.87 -19.15
C VAL A 253 -2.55 -9.59 -18.69
N GLU A 254 -2.95 -10.68 -19.35
CA GLU A 254 -4.06 -11.52 -18.89
C GLU A 254 -3.76 -12.21 -17.55
N GLU A 255 -2.52 -12.64 -17.30
CA GLU A 255 -2.08 -13.14 -15.99
C GLU A 255 -2.18 -12.06 -14.90
N VAL A 256 -1.84 -10.79 -15.21
CA VAL A 256 -2.05 -9.67 -14.29
C VAL A 256 -3.54 -9.50 -13.95
N VAL A 257 -4.42 -9.58 -14.94
CA VAL A 257 -5.88 -9.50 -14.71
C VAL A 257 -6.36 -10.65 -13.83
N LYS A 258 -6.04 -11.91 -14.18
CA LYS A 258 -6.40 -13.11 -13.39
C LYS A 258 -5.89 -13.02 -11.95
N ARG A 259 -4.64 -12.56 -11.75
CA ARG A 259 -4.05 -12.33 -10.42
C ARG A 259 -4.78 -11.22 -9.67
N ARG A 260 -5.11 -10.11 -10.33
CA ARG A 260 -5.81 -8.96 -9.73
C ARG A 260 -7.24 -9.32 -9.29
N ASP A 261 -7.93 -10.15 -10.06
CA ASP A 261 -9.28 -10.64 -9.72
C ASP A 261 -9.23 -11.64 -8.53
N ALA A 262 -8.17 -12.44 -8.43
CA ALA A 262 -8.02 -13.45 -7.38
C ALA A 262 -7.55 -12.89 -6.02
N ILE A 263 -6.55 -11.98 -6.01
CA ILE A 263 -5.87 -11.51 -4.79
C ILE A 263 -5.68 -9.98 -4.72
N GLY A 264 -6.26 -9.21 -5.64
CA GLY A 264 -6.13 -7.76 -5.69
C GLY A 264 -4.87 -7.23 -6.40
N PRO A 265 -4.75 -5.90 -6.58
CA PRO A 265 -3.63 -5.28 -7.29
C PRO A 265 -2.35 -5.29 -6.46
N ARG A 266 -1.19 -5.51 -7.10
CA ARG A 266 0.14 -5.47 -6.46
C ARG A 266 0.90 -4.15 -6.68
N ALA A 267 0.21 -3.13 -7.18
CA ALA A 267 0.77 -1.81 -7.53
C ALA A 267 1.98 -1.86 -8.50
N SER A 268 2.01 -2.88 -9.36
CA SER A 268 2.91 -2.99 -10.51
C SER A 268 2.58 -1.96 -11.59
N PHE A 269 3.45 -1.78 -12.59
CA PHE A 269 3.19 -0.89 -13.71
C PHE A 269 1.88 -1.25 -14.44
N THR A 270 1.65 -2.55 -14.72
CA THR A 270 0.43 -3.00 -15.40
C THR A 270 -0.82 -2.86 -14.51
N ASP A 271 -0.73 -3.10 -13.20
CA ASP A 271 -1.86 -2.80 -12.28
C ASP A 271 -2.28 -1.32 -12.40
N LYS A 272 -1.32 -0.38 -12.37
CA LYS A 272 -1.59 1.07 -12.46
C LYS A 272 -2.21 1.47 -13.79
N LEU A 273 -1.78 0.85 -14.89
CA LEU A 273 -2.34 1.08 -16.23
C LEU A 273 -3.80 0.58 -16.33
N LEU A 274 -4.09 -0.60 -15.77
CA LEU A 274 -5.44 -1.19 -15.72
C LEU A 274 -6.37 -0.42 -14.77
N GLU A 275 -5.86 0.08 -13.65
CA GLU A 275 -6.61 0.92 -12.71
C GLU A 275 -6.99 2.29 -13.30
N ASN A 276 -6.11 2.86 -14.14
CA ASN A 276 -6.30 4.18 -14.75
C ASN A 276 -6.70 4.09 -16.24
N GLN A 277 -7.33 3.00 -16.67
CA GLN A 277 -7.60 2.73 -18.09
C GLN A 277 -8.45 3.83 -18.75
N GLU A 278 -9.48 4.33 -18.08
CA GLU A 278 -10.34 5.44 -18.56
C GLU A 278 -9.58 6.75 -18.80
N LYS A 279 -8.54 6.99 -17.99
CA LYS A 279 -7.70 8.20 -18.03
C LYS A 279 -6.65 8.14 -19.13
N TYR A 280 -6.11 6.95 -19.42
CA TYR A 280 -5.04 6.78 -20.41
C TYR A 280 -5.55 6.39 -21.81
N GLN A 281 -6.75 5.79 -21.90
CA GLN A 281 -7.42 5.46 -23.17
C GLN A 281 -6.50 4.69 -24.13
N LEU A 282 -5.79 3.70 -23.59
CA LEU A 282 -4.93 2.81 -24.36
C LEU A 282 -5.77 1.69 -24.96
N GLU A 283 -5.68 1.52 -26.29
CA GLU A 283 -6.18 0.32 -26.95
C GLU A 283 -5.50 -0.93 -26.38
N PRO A 284 -6.16 -2.12 -26.36
CA PRO A 284 -5.58 -3.34 -25.77
C PRO A 284 -4.18 -3.68 -26.32
N HIS A 285 -3.99 -3.56 -27.63
CA HIS A 285 -2.69 -3.76 -28.28
C HIS A 285 -1.62 -2.77 -27.77
N GLN A 286 -1.98 -1.49 -27.57
CA GLN A 286 -1.07 -0.50 -26.99
C GLN A 286 -0.71 -0.82 -25.55
N LEU A 287 -1.66 -1.32 -24.75
CA LEU A 287 -1.43 -1.72 -23.36
C LEU A 287 -0.44 -2.90 -23.30
N HIS A 288 -0.66 -3.94 -24.11
CA HIS A 288 0.23 -5.11 -24.18
C HIS A 288 1.66 -4.69 -24.59
N PHE A 289 1.82 -3.92 -25.67
CA PHE A 289 3.13 -3.44 -26.11
C PHE A 289 3.78 -2.45 -25.12
N LEU A 290 3.01 -1.66 -24.38
CA LEU A 290 3.56 -0.74 -23.37
C LEU A 290 4.21 -1.50 -22.21
N SER A 291 3.61 -2.59 -21.74
CA SER A 291 4.23 -3.47 -20.73
C SER A 291 5.34 -4.36 -21.32
N GLY A 292 5.13 -4.90 -22.53
CA GLY A 292 6.08 -5.77 -23.22
C GLY A 292 7.42 -5.11 -23.53
N VAL A 293 7.44 -3.89 -24.09
CA VAL A 293 8.69 -3.19 -24.44
C VAL A 293 9.52 -2.82 -23.19
N VAL A 294 8.88 -2.68 -22.03
CA VAL A 294 9.59 -2.50 -20.76
C VAL A 294 10.27 -3.80 -20.31
N LEU A 295 9.58 -4.94 -20.44
CA LEU A 295 10.12 -6.29 -20.18
C LEU A 295 11.33 -6.62 -21.06
N GLU A 296 11.24 -6.35 -22.37
CA GLU A 296 12.35 -6.51 -23.33
C GLU A 296 13.60 -5.75 -22.85
N GLY A 297 13.48 -4.43 -22.71
CA GLY A 297 14.61 -3.55 -22.41
C GLY A 297 15.22 -3.79 -21.03
N GLY A 298 14.41 -4.17 -20.04
CA GLY A 298 14.86 -4.41 -18.66
C GLY A 298 15.49 -5.79 -18.43
N SER A 299 15.25 -6.78 -19.31
CA SER A 299 15.81 -8.14 -19.15
C SER A 299 17.20 -8.25 -19.78
N ASP A 300 17.27 -8.33 -21.10
CA ASP A 300 18.45 -8.85 -21.81
C ASP A 300 19.66 -7.91 -21.72
N THR A 301 19.43 -6.59 -21.84
CA THR A 301 20.52 -5.60 -21.83
C THR A 301 21.33 -5.56 -20.53
N THR A 302 20.67 -5.80 -19.39
CA THR A 302 21.34 -5.85 -18.07
C THR A 302 22.07 -7.18 -17.89
N ALA A 303 21.48 -8.29 -18.37
CA ALA A 303 22.11 -9.61 -18.35
C ALA A 303 23.40 -9.63 -19.18
N GLY A 304 23.35 -9.17 -20.44
CA GLY A 304 24.51 -9.07 -21.31
C GLY A 304 25.63 -8.19 -20.74
N SER A 305 25.27 -7.09 -20.07
CA SER A 305 26.24 -6.20 -19.41
C SER A 305 26.97 -6.90 -18.24
N LEU A 306 26.24 -7.69 -17.43
CA LEU A 306 26.83 -8.46 -16.34
C LEU A 306 27.68 -9.63 -16.85
N LEU A 307 27.26 -10.31 -17.92
CA LEU A 307 28.04 -11.38 -18.55
C LEU A 307 29.35 -10.86 -19.17
N ALA A 308 29.29 -9.71 -19.85
CA ALA A 308 30.48 -9.03 -20.36
C ALA A 308 31.42 -8.61 -19.20
N PHE A 309 30.88 -8.11 -18.09
CA PHE A 309 31.65 -7.82 -16.89
C PHE A 309 32.34 -9.09 -16.31
N ILE A 310 31.62 -10.20 -16.14
CA ILE A 310 32.18 -11.47 -15.63
C ILE A 310 33.33 -11.95 -16.52
N LYS A 311 33.12 -11.96 -17.85
CA LYS A 311 34.15 -12.34 -18.84
C LYS A 311 35.40 -11.47 -18.74
N VAL A 312 35.22 -10.16 -18.58
CA VAL A 312 36.34 -9.22 -18.39
C VAL A 312 37.07 -9.48 -17.07
N MET A 313 36.38 -9.75 -15.95
CA MET A 313 37.04 -10.07 -14.67
C MET A 313 37.87 -11.36 -14.73
N THR A 314 37.39 -12.38 -15.45
CA THR A 314 38.15 -13.62 -15.71
C THR A 314 39.46 -13.35 -16.47
N CYS A 315 39.50 -12.34 -17.33
CA CYS A 315 40.70 -11.95 -18.09
C CYS A 315 41.59 -10.91 -17.38
N HIS A 316 41.05 -10.15 -16.42
CA HIS A 316 41.73 -9.04 -15.73
C HIS A 316 41.82 -9.25 -14.20
N PRO A 317 42.57 -10.26 -13.73
CA PRO A 317 42.66 -10.61 -12.32
C PRO A 317 43.30 -9.51 -11.45
N GLU A 318 44.11 -8.63 -12.03
CA GLU A 318 44.66 -7.44 -11.38
C GLU A 318 43.59 -6.41 -11.01
N VAL A 319 42.64 -6.14 -11.91
CA VAL A 319 41.53 -5.22 -11.65
C VAL A 319 40.56 -5.84 -10.65
N GLN A 320 40.23 -7.13 -10.81
CA GLN A 320 39.44 -7.88 -9.84
C GLN A 320 40.03 -7.76 -8.43
N ARG A 321 41.33 -8.05 -8.23
CA ARG A 321 41.97 -7.96 -6.91
C ARG A 321 41.93 -6.55 -6.33
N LYS A 322 42.12 -5.50 -7.15
CA LYS A 322 42.03 -4.11 -6.69
C LYS A 322 40.62 -3.72 -6.25
N ALA A 323 39.60 -4.17 -6.99
CA ALA A 323 38.20 -3.95 -6.64
C ALA A 323 37.78 -4.72 -5.38
N GLN A 324 38.19 -5.99 -5.27
CA GLN A 324 38.04 -6.82 -4.08
C GLN A 324 38.67 -6.16 -2.85
N ALA A 325 39.90 -5.62 -2.97
CA ALA A 325 40.58 -4.95 -1.87
C ALA A 325 39.87 -3.68 -1.37
N GLN A 326 39.25 -2.89 -2.27
CA GLN A 326 38.41 -1.76 -1.84
C GLN A 326 37.18 -2.25 -1.07
N ILE A 327 36.50 -3.28 -1.57
CA ILE A 327 35.34 -3.89 -0.91
C ILE A 327 35.70 -4.40 0.49
N ASP A 328 36.78 -5.17 0.62
CA ASP A 328 37.21 -5.76 1.90
C ASP A 328 37.70 -4.70 2.91
N ALA A 329 38.15 -3.53 2.44
CA ALA A 329 38.51 -2.40 3.30
C ALA A 329 37.28 -1.67 3.89
N VAL A 330 36.09 -1.85 3.30
CA VAL A 330 34.84 -1.20 3.74
C VAL A 330 33.89 -2.20 4.44
N PHE A 331 33.95 -3.49 4.10
CA PHE A 331 33.08 -4.53 4.67
C PHE A 331 33.83 -5.78 5.09
N GLY A 332 33.38 -6.37 6.20
CA GLY A 332 33.70 -7.75 6.56
C GLY A 332 32.89 -8.78 5.77
N GLU A 333 32.81 -9.99 6.32
CA GLU A 333 32.14 -11.14 5.69
C GLU A 333 30.68 -11.31 6.18
N ASP A 334 30.26 -10.56 7.19
CA ASP A 334 28.97 -10.71 7.86
C ASP A 334 27.79 -10.07 7.11
N ARG A 335 28.05 -9.23 6.11
CA ARG A 335 27.04 -8.66 5.20
C ARG A 335 27.58 -8.43 3.79
N SER A 336 26.72 -8.50 2.77
CA SER A 336 27.09 -8.09 1.41
C SER A 336 26.88 -6.57 1.17
N PRO A 337 27.46 -5.99 0.10
CA PRO A 337 27.28 -4.57 -0.27
C PRO A 337 25.82 -4.23 -0.64
N GLN A 338 25.41 -2.98 -0.39
CA GLN A 338 24.06 -2.47 -0.69
C GLN A 338 24.11 -1.09 -1.38
N TRP A 339 22.96 -0.61 -1.89
CA TRP A 339 22.87 0.72 -2.54
C TRP A 339 23.32 1.87 -1.64
N SER A 340 23.02 1.80 -0.34
CA SER A 340 23.44 2.78 0.68
C SER A 340 24.95 2.84 0.91
N ASP A 341 25.73 1.95 0.29
CA ASP A 341 27.19 1.97 0.30
C ASP A 341 27.80 2.58 -0.97
N TYR A 342 27.00 3.13 -1.90
CA TYR A 342 27.45 3.68 -3.19
C TYR A 342 28.70 4.55 -3.05
N ASP A 343 28.60 5.65 -2.29
CA ASP A 343 29.68 6.64 -2.11
C ASP A 343 30.98 6.08 -1.49
N LYS A 344 30.93 4.89 -0.87
CA LYS A 344 32.08 4.23 -0.24
C LYS A 344 32.88 3.39 -1.23
N LEU A 345 32.34 3.12 -2.43
CA LEU A 345 32.91 2.21 -3.42
C LEU A 345 33.23 2.87 -4.77
N PRO A 346 34.01 3.98 -4.80
CA PRO A 346 34.27 4.74 -6.02
C PRO A 346 34.99 3.92 -7.10
N TYR A 347 35.84 2.94 -6.75
CA TYR A 347 36.50 2.10 -7.74
C TYR A 347 35.54 1.08 -8.37
N ILE A 348 34.50 0.66 -7.63
CA ILE A 348 33.44 -0.18 -8.21
C ILE A 348 32.61 0.60 -9.24
N MET A 349 32.33 1.89 -8.98
CA MET A 349 31.72 2.77 -9.99
C MET A 349 32.57 2.86 -11.26
N GLN A 350 33.90 3.01 -11.10
CA GLN A 350 34.86 3.06 -12.20
C GLN A 350 34.86 1.76 -13.01
N VAL A 351 34.83 0.59 -12.34
CA VAL A 351 34.74 -0.73 -12.99
C VAL A 351 33.45 -0.85 -13.80
N VAL A 352 32.28 -0.46 -13.26
CA VAL A 352 31.01 -0.49 -14.00
C VAL A 352 31.07 0.39 -15.26
N LYS A 353 31.60 1.61 -15.15
CA LYS A 353 31.74 2.53 -16.29
C LYS A 353 32.71 2.00 -17.35
N GLU A 354 33.83 1.43 -16.93
CA GLU A 354 34.80 0.84 -17.85
C GLU A 354 34.25 -0.42 -18.53
N SER A 355 33.47 -1.26 -17.85
CA SER A 355 32.79 -2.40 -18.49
C SER A 355 31.82 -1.92 -19.57
N MET A 356 31.01 -0.91 -19.26
CA MET A 356 30.06 -0.31 -20.22
C MET A 356 30.77 0.39 -21.41
N ARG A 357 31.96 0.96 -21.20
CA ARG A 357 32.78 1.53 -22.28
C ARG A 357 33.42 0.43 -23.14
N TYR A 358 34.10 -0.53 -22.51
CA TYR A 358 35.02 -1.47 -23.13
C TYR A 358 34.31 -2.58 -23.93
N ARG A 359 33.14 -3.04 -23.46
CA ARG A 359 32.29 -4.01 -24.16
C ARG A 359 30.84 -3.49 -24.20
N PRO A 360 30.55 -2.54 -25.11
CA PRO A 360 29.23 -1.93 -25.20
C PRO A 360 28.21 -2.90 -25.80
N ILE A 361 27.02 -2.97 -25.21
CA ILE A 361 25.92 -3.83 -25.65
C ILE A 361 25.35 -3.44 -27.04
N GLY A 362 25.71 -2.28 -27.58
CA GLY A 362 25.38 -1.89 -28.95
C GLY A 362 26.57 -1.24 -29.65
N GLY A 363 27.07 -1.85 -30.72
CA GLY A 363 28.15 -1.26 -31.54
C GLY A 363 27.70 -0.04 -32.35
N LEU A 364 26.42 -0.01 -32.76
CA LEU A 364 25.75 1.12 -33.40
C LEU A 364 24.53 1.53 -32.57
N GLY A 365 24.23 2.83 -32.56
CA GLY A 365 22.98 3.34 -32.02
C GLY A 365 21.76 2.97 -32.86
N VAL A 366 20.62 2.77 -32.21
CA VAL A 366 19.32 2.52 -32.85
C VAL A 366 19.03 3.65 -33.86
N PRO A 367 18.84 3.39 -35.15
CA PRO A 367 18.74 4.46 -36.15
C PRO A 367 17.65 5.50 -35.87
N HIS A 368 18.00 6.76 -36.04
CA HIS A 368 17.10 7.92 -36.02
C HIS A 368 16.79 8.37 -37.46
N ALA A 369 15.86 9.29 -37.63
CA ALA A 369 15.63 10.02 -38.88
C ALA A 369 15.41 11.51 -38.60
N ILE A 370 15.68 12.36 -39.60
CA ILE A 370 15.39 13.81 -39.54
C ILE A 370 14.07 14.13 -40.24
N SER A 371 13.18 14.88 -39.57
CA SER A 371 11.84 15.24 -40.09
C SER A 371 11.83 16.37 -41.13
N GLU A 372 12.91 17.13 -41.25
CA GLU A 372 13.05 18.30 -42.11
C GLU A 372 14.49 18.45 -42.61
N ASP A 373 14.69 19.32 -43.59
CA ASP A 373 16.00 19.66 -44.14
C ASP A 373 16.79 20.50 -43.12
N THR A 374 17.99 20.07 -42.75
CA THR A 374 18.86 20.80 -41.81
C THR A 374 20.32 20.82 -42.28
N TRP A 375 21.17 21.54 -41.56
CA TRP A 375 22.60 21.66 -41.83
C TRP A 375 23.41 21.42 -40.55
N LEU A 376 24.56 20.75 -40.71
CA LEU A 376 25.52 20.51 -39.63
C LEU A 376 26.93 20.82 -40.15
N GLU A 377 27.60 21.80 -39.54
CA GLU A 377 28.94 22.27 -39.95
C GLU A 377 29.07 22.60 -41.46
N GLY A 378 28.03 23.18 -42.05
CA GLY A 378 27.99 23.51 -43.48
C GLY A 378 27.74 22.32 -44.41
N MET A 379 27.51 21.12 -43.87
CA MET A 379 27.03 19.96 -44.64
C MET A 379 25.50 19.86 -44.55
N PHE A 380 24.86 19.59 -45.68
CA PHE A 380 23.42 19.44 -45.81
C PHE A 380 22.96 18.06 -45.35
N LEU A 381 21.90 18.00 -44.55
CA LEU A 381 21.24 16.77 -44.11
C LEU A 381 19.76 16.80 -44.55
N PRO A 382 19.39 16.15 -45.65
CA PRO A 382 18.02 16.21 -46.17
C PRO A 382 17.03 15.45 -45.29
N LYS A 383 15.77 15.91 -45.32
CA LYS A 383 14.62 15.25 -44.72
C LYS A 383 14.55 13.75 -45.07
N GLY A 384 14.23 12.94 -44.07
CA GLY A 384 14.17 11.48 -44.21
C GLY A 384 15.54 10.79 -44.20
N SER A 385 16.65 11.52 -44.04
CA SER A 385 17.96 10.89 -43.84
C SER A 385 17.97 10.06 -42.56
N MET A 386 18.38 8.80 -42.67
CA MET A 386 18.63 7.93 -41.52
C MET A 386 19.91 8.37 -40.81
N ILE A 387 19.85 8.62 -39.51
CA ILE A 387 21.01 9.01 -38.68
C ILE A 387 21.41 7.83 -37.81
N MET A 388 22.66 7.41 -37.91
CA MET A 388 23.26 6.36 -37.09
C MET A 388 24.44 6.96 -36.33
N TRP A 389 24.68 6.54 -35.08
CA TRP A 389 25.91 6.91 -34.37
C TRP A 389 26.74 5.68 -34.03
N ASN A 390 28.05 5.80 -34.17
CA ASN A 390 29.00 4.72 -33.97
C ASN A 390 29.50 4.70 -32.52
N VAL A 391 28.77 3.97 -31.67
CA VAL A 391 29.08 3.83 -30.24
C VAL A 391 30.49 3.26 -30.06
N TRP A 392 30.82 2.19 -30.80
CA TRP A 392 32.14 1.56 -30.79
C TRP A 392 33.27 2.57 -31.07
N ARG A 393 33.20 3.32 -32.18
CA ARG A 393 34.20 4.35 -32.51
C ARG A 393 34.30 5.46 -31.46
N MET A 394 33.20 5.86 -30.81
CA MET A 394 33.19 6.91 -29.77
C MET A 394 33.69 6.42 -28.39
N HIS A 395 33.66 5.11 -28.15
CA HIS A 395 34.22 4.46 -26.96
C HIS A 395 35.72 4.15 -27.11
N LEU A 396 36.19 4.02 -28.36
CA LEU A 396 37.59 3.83 -28.74
C LEU A 396 38.27 5.10 -29.29
N ASP A 397 37.73 6.28 -28.97
CA ASP A 397 38.28 7.55 -29.47
C ASP A 397 39.45 8.01 -28.60
N ASP A 398 40.68 7.90 -29.12
CA ASP A 398 41.92 8.32 -28.48
C ASP A 398 41.93 9.80 -28.06
N LYS A 399 41.17 10.64 -28.77
CA LYS A 399 40.84 12.02 -28.41
C LYS A 399 40.16 12.18 -27.03
N TYR A 400 39.43 11.17 -26.55
CA TYR A 400 38.68 11.21 -25.28
C TYR A 400 39.06 10.08 -24.31
N VAL A 401 39.71 9.01 -24.78
CA VAL A 401 40.02 7.79 -24.01
C VAL A 401 41.45 7.32 -24.33
N THR A 402 42.39 7.54 -23.41
CA THR A 402 43.78 7.08 -23.54
C THR A 402 43.87 5.56 -23.53
N ASN A 403 44.62 4.93 -24.45
CA ASN A 403 44.77 3.47 -24.56
C ASN A 403 43.41 2.72 -24.51
N PRO A 404 42.51 2.96 -25.47
CA PRO A 404 41.12 2.52 -25.37
C PRO A 404 40.91 1.00 -25.44
N GLU A 405 41.87 0.26 -26.01
CA GLU A 405 41.87 -1.20 -26.12
C GLU A 405 42.26 -1.91 -24.80
N ILE A 406 42.72 -1.16 -23.80
CA ILE A 406 43.04 -1.67 -22.46
C ILE A 406 41.84 -1.43 -21.54
N PHE A 407 41.42 -2.46 -20.82
CA PHE A 407 40.47 -2.36 -19.73
C PHE A 407 41.17 -1.76 -18.50
N ASP A 408 40.89 -0.49 -18.22
CA ASP A 408 41.51 0.29 -17.16
C ASP A 408 40.46 1.18 -16.48
N PRO A 409 39.94 0.79 -15.30
CA PRO A 409 38.98 1.60 -14.56
C PRO A 409 39.53 2.94 -14.06
N ASP A 410 40.84 3.06 -13.80
CA ASP A 410 41.42 4.26 -13.18
C ASP A 410 41.29 5.52 -14.08
N ARG A 411 40.98 5.34 -15.37
CA ARG A 411 40.60 6.44 -16.29
C ARG A 411 39.32 7.20 -15.85
N PHE A 412 38.50 6.58 -15.00
CA PHE A 412 37.30 7.16 -14.41
C PHE A 412 37.55 7.67 -12.97
N ASP A 413 38.80 7.84 -12.55
CA ASP A 413 39.08 8.44 -11.24
C ASP A 413 38.44 9.84 -11.09
N GLY A 414 37.89 10.10 -9.91
CA GLY A 414 37.03 11.26 -9.63
C GLY A 414 35.70 11.33 -10.39
N ARG A 415 35.33 10.35 -11.24
CA ARG A 415 34.09 10.36 -12.05
C ARG A 415 32.98 9.49 -11.45
N THR A 416 32.49 9.90 -10.27
CA THR A 416 31.54 9.13 -9.45
C THR A 416 30.06 9.37 -9.72
N LEU A 417 29.68 10.25 -10.65
CA LEU A 417 28.26 10.51 -10.96
C LEU A 417 27.64 9.32 -11.72
N LEU A 418 26.31 9.17 -11.69
CA LEU A 418 25.61 8.13 -12.44
C LEU A 418 25.52 8.50 -13.94
N ALA A 419 25.39 7.51 -14.83
CA ALA A 419 25.23 7.74 -16.26
C ALA A 419 24.13 8.75 -16.69
N PRO A 420 22.94 8.87 -16.04
CA PRO A 420 21.96 9.90 -16.41
C PRO A 420 22.46 11.33 -16.17
N GLU A 421 23.31 11.55 -15.18
CA GLU A 421 23.91 12.86 -14.90
C GLU A 421 24.95 13.21 -15.97
N TYR A 422 25.80 12.26 -16.35
CA TYR A 422 26.73 12.42 -17.47
C TYR A 422 26.01 12.60 -18.83
N ALA A 423 24.88 11.93 -19.03
CA ALA A 423 24.07 12.09 -20.24
C ALA A 423 23.34 13.45 -20.29
N ALA A 424 23.01 14.04 -19.14
CA ALA A 424 22.43 15.39 -19.02
C ALA A 424 23.47 16.51 -19.01
N SER A 425 24.75 16.19 -18.79
CA SER A 425 25.85 17.16 -18.67
C SER A 425 26.05 18.01 -19.93
N ASN A 426 26.46 19.26 -19.72
CA ASN A 426 26.90 20.14 -20.79
C ASN A 426 28.31 19.83 -21.32
N ASP A 427 29.05 18.91 -20.67
CA ASP A 427 30.34 18.41 -21.16
C ASP A 427 30.16 17.04 -21.85
N TYR A 428 30.17 17.06 -23.19
CA TYR A 428 30.08 15.86 -24.01
C TYR A 428 31.37 15.02 -24.02
N ALA A 429 32.51 15.60 -23.61
CA ALA A 429 33.78 14.88 -23.51
C ALA A 429 33.84 14.11 -22.18
N ALA A 430 33.31 14.68 -21.09
CA ALA A 430 33.20 14.01 -19.80
C ALA A 430 32.26 12.79 -19.79
N ARG A 431 31.28 12.75 -20.71
CA ARG A 431 30.31 11.65 -20.81
C ARG A 431 30.99 10.28 -20.83
N ASP A 432 30.55 9.39 -19.96
CA ASP A 432 31.15 8.07 -19.74
C ASP A 432 30.94 7.13 -20.93
N HIS A 433 29.68 6.91 -21.33
CA HIS A 433 29.34 6.02 -22.44
C HIS A 433 28.04 6.41 -23.19
N TYR A 434 27.77 5.70 -24.29
CA TYR A 434 26.63 5.95 -25.19
C TYR A 434 25.61 4.79 -25.27
N ASN A 435 25.81 3.70 -24.52
CA ASN A 435 24.93 2.50 -24.51
C ASN A 435 23.44 2.83 -24.25
N TYR A 436 23.14 3.79 -23.38
CA TYR A 436 21.76 4.20 -23.09
C TYR A 436 21.11 5.05 -24.21
N GLY A 437 21.78 5.29 -25.34
CA GLY A 437 21.26 6.13 -26.43
C GLY A 437 21.43 7.63 -26.18
N VAL A 438 20.68 8.45 -26.92
CA VAL A 438 20.90 9.91 -26.99
C VAL A 438 19.59 10.70 -27.16
N GLY A 439 19.65 12.00 -26.86
CA GLY A 439 18.57 12.95 -27.02
C GLY A 439 17.29 12.56 -26.31
N ARG A 440 16.15 12.90 -26.92
CA ARG A 440 14.82 12.55 -26.39
C ARG A 440 14.61 11.03 -26.26
N ARG A 441 15.36 10.22 -27.02
CA ARG A 441 15.26 8.75 -27.06
C ARG A 441 16.21 8.01 -26.10
N LEU A 442 16.93 8.72 -25.22
CA LEU A 442 17.71 8.12 -24.12
C LEU A 442 16.90 7.05 -23.36
N CYS A 443 17.53 5.99 -22.86
CA CYS A 443 16.87 4.90 -22.15
C CYS A 443 15.99 5.43 -21.00
N PRO A 444 14.68 5.11 -20.97
CA PRO A 444 13.79 5.59 -19.90
C PRO A 444 14.01 4.84 -18.57
N GLY A 445 14.65 3.67 -18.60
CA GLY A 445 14.99 2.87 -17.41
C GLY A 445 16.41 3.08 -16.88
N ILE A 446 17.10 4.15 -17.30
CA ILE A 446 18.52 4.40 -16.98
C ILE A 446 18.82 4.41 -15.48
N HIS A 447 17.94 4.99 -14.64
CA HIS A 447 18.13 5.01 -13.18
C HIS A 447 18.05 3.62 -12.55
N LEU A 448 17.21 2.73 -13.08
CA LEU A 448 17.09 1.33 -12.65
C LEU A 448 18.31 0.51 -13.09
N ALA A 449 18.74 0.67 -14.35
CA ALA A 449 19.87 -0.07 -14.91
C ALA A 449 21.19 0.22 -14.16
N GLU A 450 21.52 1.48 -13.89
CA GLU A 450 22.72 1.85 -13.11
C GLU A 450 22.71 1.22 -11.70
N ARG A 451 21.54 1.21 -11.04
CA ARG A 451 21.35 0.62 -9.69
C ARG A 451 21.52 -0.90 -9.73
N ASN A 452 20.95 -1.58 -10.75
CA ASN A 452 21.14 -3.01 -10.99
C ASN A 452 22.62 -3.36 -11.20
N LEU A 453 23.31 -2.64 -12.11
CA LEU A 453 24.70 -2.91 -12.45
C LEU A 453 25.63 -2.69 -11.25
N PHE A 454 25.51 -1.57 -10.55
CA PHE A 454 26.35 -1.29 -9.38
C PHE A 454 26.17 -2.33 -8.27
N ILE A 455 24.93 -2.62 -7.87
CA ILE A 455 24.65 -3.56 -6.78
C ILE A 455 25.14 -4.96 -7.14
N SER A 456 24.88 -5.43 -8.36
CA SER A 456 25.32 -6.75 -8.81
C SER A 456 26.84 -6.84 -8.95
N VAL A 457 27.52 -5.87 -9.57
CA VAL A 457 28.99 -5.89 -9.67
C VAL A 457 29.67 -5.83 -8.30
N ALA A 458 29.20 -4.98 -7.38
CA ALA A 458 29.72 -4.90 -6.01
C ALA A 458 29.54 -6.23 -5.26
N LYS A 459 28.35 -6.82 -5.34
CA LYS A 459 28.04 -8.12 -4.72
C LYS A 459 28.82 -9.28 -5.33
N LEU A 460 28.96 -9.33 -6.66
CA LEU A 460 29.72 -10.37 -7.36
C LEU A 460 31.20 -10.36 -6.95
N LEU A 461 31.84 -9.18 -6.88
CA LEU A 461 33.24 -9.04 -6.44
C LEU A 461 33.43 -9.26 -4.94
N TRP A 462 32.41 -8.96 -4.13
CA TRP A 462 32.40 -9.35 -2.72
C TRP A 462 32.25 -10.88 -2.56
N ALA A 463 31.42 -11.55 -3.38
CA ALA A 463 31.13 -12.97 -3.22
C ALA A 463 32.18 -13.91 -3.82
N PHE A 464 32.68 -13.62 -5.03
CA PHE A 464 33.36 -14.60 -5.88
C PHE A 464 34.74 -14.18 -6.39
N ASN A 465 35.55 -15.18 -6.73
CA ASN A 465 36.68 -15.06 -7.64
C ASN A 465 36.25 -15.58 -9.03
N PHE A 466 36.48 -14.77 -10.06
CA PHE A 466 36.38 -15.11 -11.47
C PHE A 466 37.77 -15.52 -11.97
N GLU A 467 37.93 -16.80 -12.31
CA GLU A 467 39.19 -17.39 -12.78
C GLU A 467 39.00 -18.05 -14.16
N LYS A 468 40.09 -18.23 -14.90
CA LYS A 468 40.06 -19.00 -16.15
C LYS A 468 39.85 -20.48 -15.82
N GLN A 469 39.04 -21.16 -16.62
CA GLN A 469 38.85 -22.61 -16.48
C GLN A 469 40.09 -23.36 -17.00
N VAL A 470 40.30 -24.58 -16.53
CA VAL A 470 41.28 -25.52 -17.08
C VAL A 470 40.58 -26.77 -17.62
N ASP A 471 41.16 -27.39 -18.65
CA ASP A 471 40.69 -28.66 -19.19
C ASP A 471 41.13 -29.87 -18.34
N GLU A 472 40.75 -31.08 -18.75
CA GLU A 472 41.13 -32.34 -18.08
C GLU A 472 42.65 -32.59 -18.04
N ASN A 473 43.43 -31.91 -18.89
CA ASN A 473 44.89 -31.99 -18.97
C ASN A 473 45.59 -30.85 -18.19
N GLY A 474 44.83 -29.94 -17.57
CA GLY A 474 45.35 -28.76 -16.87
C GLY A 474 45.73 -27.58 -17.78
N ALA A 475 45.38 -27.62 -19.06
CA ALA A 475 45.58 -26.50 -19.98
C ALA A 475 44.51 -25.41 -19.76
N VAL A 476 44.93 -24.14 -19.79
CA VAL A 476 44.03 -22.99 -19.58
C VAL A 476 43.12 -22.81 -20.79
N LEU A 477 41.82 -22.78 -20.54
CA LEU A 477 40.80 -22.43 -21.52
C LEU A 477 40.63 -20.90 -21.52
N GLU A 478 41.19 -20.24 -22.53
CA GLU A 478 41.15 -18.78 -22.68
C GLU A 478 39.77 -18.31 -23.16
N PRO A 479 39.10 -17.38 -22.45
CA PRO A 479 37.88 -16.75 -22.96
C PRO A 479 38.18 -15.93 -24.21
N ASP A 480 37.39 -16.12 -25.27
CA ASP A 480 37.56 -15.36 -26.50
C ASP A 480 37.17 -13.88 -26.32
N MET A 481 38.17 -13.01 -26.22
CA MET A 481 37.99 -11.57 -26.02
C MET A 481 37.88 -10.77 -27.32
N ASP A 482 38.02 -11.41 -28.50
CA ASP A 482 37.78 -10.76 -29.78
C ASP A 482 36.29 -10.42 -29.93
N TYR A 483 36.00 -9.20 -30.40
CA TYR A 483 34.63 -8.71 -30.48
C TYR A 483 33.84 -9.27 -31.67
N GLY A 484 34.52 -9.80 -32.70
CA GLY A 484 33.90 -10.42 -33.86
C GLY A 484 33.58 -11.91 -33.69
N THR A 485 34.26 -12.63 -32.79
CA THR A 485 34.02 -14.06 -32.55
C THR A 485 33.52 -14.40 -31.14
N GLY A 486 33.94 -13.64 -30.12
CA GLY A 486 33.58 -13.89 -28.72
C GLY A 486 32.24 -13.31 -28.27
N TYR A 487 31.49 -12.68 -29.17
CA TYR A 487 30.24 -11.96 -28.89
C TYR A 487 29.21 -12.20 -30.02
N SER A 488 27.93 -12.00 -29.72
CA SER A 488 26.83 -12.26 -30.65
C SER A 488 26.73 -11.16 -31.71
N GLU A 489 26.37 -11.55 -32.93
CA GLU A 489 25.96 -10.61 -33.96
C GLU A 489 24.53 -10.09 -33.68
N GLY A 490 24.18 -8.96 -34.30
CA GLY A 490 22.81 -8.43 -34.28
C GLY A 490 22.65 -7.02 -33.73
N PHE A 491 21.42 -6.72 -33.30
CA PHE A 491 21.02 -5.40 -32.76
C PHE A 491 21.53 -5.17 -31.33
N ILE A 492 21.59 -6.25 -30.54
CA ILE A 492 22.18 -6.32 -29.21
C ILE A 492 23.41 -7.24 -29.33
N VAL A 493 24.55 -6.78 -28.83
CA VAL A 493 25.79 -7.55 -28.79
C VAL A 493 25.99 -8.08 -27.37
N CYS A 494 25.68 -9.36 -27.18
CA CYS A 494 25.87 -10.08 -25.93
C CYS A 494 27.13 -10.94 -25.99
N THR A 495 27.62 -11.38 -24.84
CA THR A 495 28.76 -12.30 -24.76
C THR A 495 28.34 -13.71 -25.15
N ASN A 496 29.04 -14.33 -26.10
CA ASN A 496 28.89 -15.77 -26.40
C ASN A 496 29.43 -16.60 -25.22
N ASP A 497 28.90 -17.81 -25.03
CA ASP A 497 29.37 -18.77 -24.03
C ASP A 497 30.90 -18.85 -23.98
N PHE A 498 31.45 -18.78 -22.78
CA PHE A 498 32.89 -18.78 -22.53
C PHE A 498 33.25 -19.77 -21.41
N PRO A 499 34.53 -20.15 -21.28
CA PRO A 499 35.01 -20.92 -20.14
C PRO A 499 35.37 -20.01 -18.97
N ALA A 500 34.79 -20.25 -17.79
CA ALA A 500 35.17 -19.58 -16.55
C ALA A 500 34.97 -20.50 -15.34
N LYS A 501 35.82 -20.32 -14.34
CA LYS A 501 35.73 -20.97 -13.04
C LYS A 501 35.34 -19.92 -12.01
N ILE A 502 34.16 -20.08 -11.41
CA ILE A 502 33.65 -19.19 -10.37
C ILE A 502 33.75 -19.91 -9.04
N THR A 503 34.40 -19.28 -8.06
CA THR A 503 34.53 -19.86 -6.70
C THR A 503 34.17 -18.84 -5.64
N PRO A 504 33.43 -19.21 -4.58
CA PRO A 504 33.20 -18.33 -3.43
C PRO A 504 34.54 -17.91 -2.80
N ARG A 505 34.64 -16.67 -2.33
CA ARG A 505 35.86 -16.14 -1.71
C ARG A 505 36.13 -16.73 -0.32
N SER A 506 35.11 -17.27 0.35
CA SER A 506 35.18 -17.87 1.70
C SER A 506 33.85 -18.53 2.09
N GLU A 507 33.89 -19.53 2.97
CA GLU A 507 32.69 -20.17 3.56
C GLU A 507 31.78 -19.19 4.30
N LYS A 508 32.31 -18.25 5.12
CA LYS A 508 31.46 -17.28 5.83
C LYS A 508 30.66 -16.38 4.88
N ARG A 509 31.20 -16.07 3.70
CA ARG A 509 30.46 -15.34 2.66
C ARG A 509 29.35 -16.21 2.07
N VAL A 510 29.54 -17.53 1.93
CA VAL A 510 28.47 -18.49 1.58
C VAL A 510 27.38 -18.54 2.66
N ASP A 511 27.75 -18.56 3.95
CA ASP A 511 26.81 -18.46 5.07
C ASP A 511 26.00 -17.15 5.01
N THR A 512 26.67 -16.02 4.80
CA THR A 512 26.03 -14.70 4.65
C THR A 512 25.12 -14.64 3.42
N ILE A 513 25.53 -15.18 2.25
CA ILE A 513 24.68 -15.27 1.06
C ILE A 513 23.43 -16.09 1.35
N THR A 514 23.59 -17.26 1.97
CA THR A 514 22.47 -18.15 2.32
C THR A 514 21.52 -17.49 3.33
N ARG A 515 22.05 -16.75 4.30
CA ARG A 515 21.28 -15.97 5.28
C ARG A 515 20.53 -14.82 4.61
N GLU A 516 21.19 -14.06 3.74
CA GLU A 516 20.61 -12.90 3.05
C GLU A 516 19.62 -13.28 1.94
N PHE A 517 19.77 -14.46 1.34
CA PHE A 517 18.77 -15.07 0.46
C PHE A 517 17.50 -15.45 1.24
N LYS A 518 17.62 -16.19 2.35
CA LYS A 518 16.48 -16.52 3.22
C LYS A 518 15.77 -15.29 3.80
N GLN A 519 16.48 -14.19 4.01
CA GLN A 519 15.89 -12.90 4.40
C GLN A 519 15.16 -12.21 3.23
N ALA A 520 15.60 -12.44 1.99
CA ALA A 520 14.99 -11.91 0.77
C ALA A 520 13.74 -12.69 0.32
N GLU A 521 13.52 -13.91 0.81
CA GLU A 521 12.26 -14.67 0.64
C GLU A 521 11.07 -14.09 1.44
N VAL A 522 11.31 -13.08 2.28
CA VAL A 522 10.31 -12.57 3.23
C VAL A 522 10.17 -11.05 3.12
N VAL A 523 8.94 -10.56 2.98
CA VAL A 523 8.68 -9.12 2.84
C VAL A 523 8.83 -8.47 4.21
N ASN A 524 9.91 -7.72 4.42
CA ASN A 524 10.18 -7.03 5.67
C ASN A 524 9.53 -5.63 5.66
N HIS A 525 8.85 -5.28 6.75
CA HIS A 525 8.29 -3.96 7.02
C HIS A 525 8.86 -3.46 8.34
N ASP A 526 9.24 -2.19 8.41
CA ASP A 526 9.62 -1.50 9.65
C ASP A 526 8.68 -0.31 9.83
N VAL A 527 7.86 -0.32 10.88
CA VAL A 527 6.81 0.69 11.13
C VAL A 527 6.67 0.98 12.63
N PRO A 528 6.37 2.23 13.04
CA PRO A 528 6.20 2.55 14.46
C PRO A 528 5.12 1.70 15.15
N VAL A 529 3.98 1.50 14.48
CA VAL A 529 2.85 0.70 15.00
C VAL A 529 2.30 -0.24 13.93
N LEU A 530 2.03 -1.50 14.32
CA LEU A 530 1.21 -2.44 13.57
C LEU A 530 -0.19 -2.52 14.18
N VAL A 531 -1.22 -2.25 13.39
CA VAL A 531 -2.63 -2.47 13.76
C VAL A 531 -3.09 -3.76 13.07
N VAL A 532 -3.58 -4.73 13.84
CA VAL A 532 -4.03 -6.03 13.34
C VAL A 532 -5.55 -6.10 13.39
N GLY A 533 -6.20 -6.20 12.23
CA GLY A 533 -7.65 -6.18 12.06
C GLY A 533 -8.13 -4.86 11.43
N GLY A 534 -8.98 -4.96 10.42
CA GLY A 534 -9.56 -3.85 9.64
C GLY A 534 -11.03 -3.57 9.96
N GLY A 535 -11.54 -4.04 11.11
CA GLY A 535 -12.86 -3.65 11.63
C GLY A 535 -12.87 -2.23 12.23
N PRO A 536 -13.97 -1.80 12.88
CA PRO A 536 -14.12 -0.42 13.37
C PRO A 536 -13.02 -0.03 14.36
N ALA A 537 -12.68 -0.92 15.29
CA ALA A 537 -11.60 -0.68 16.26
C ALA A 537 -10.25 -0.44 15.56
N GLY A 538 -9.88 -1.29 14.60
CA GLY A 538 -8.61 -1.17 13.87
C GLY A 538 -8.54 0.09 13.00
N MET A 539 -9.58 0.37 12.22
CA MET A 539 -9.63 1.58 11.39
C MET A 539 -9.60 2.86 12.24
N LEU A 540 -10.27 2.88 13.40
CA LEU A 540 -10.26 4.02 14.32
C LEU A 540 -8.92 4.17 15.06
N ALA A 541 -8.26 3.08 15.45
CA ALA A 541 -6.93 3.11 16.02
C ALA A 541 -5.90 3.65 15.02
N ALA A 542 -5.93 3.18 13.77
CA ALA A 542 -5.08 3.67 12.70
C ALA A 542 -5.34 5.16 12.38
N LEU A 543 -6.61 5.58 12.37
CA LEU A 543 -6.97 6.99 12.17
C LEU A 543 -6.53 7.87 13.34
N GLN A 544 -6.66 7.41 14.58
CA GLN A 544 -6.19 8.14 15.77
C GLN A 544 -4.66 8.29 15.76
N LEU A 545 -3.91 7.24 15.43
CA LEU A 545 -2.45 7.31 15.26
C LEU A 545 -2.07 8.33 14.18
N SER A 546 -2.73 8.30 13.02
CA SER A 546 -2.53 9.27 11.94
C SER A 546 -2.85 10.71 12.36
N LYS A 547 -3.93 10.94 13.13
CA LYS A 547 -4.27 12.26 13.70
C LYS A 547 -3.23 12.76 14.71
N ASN A 548 -2.53 11.85 15.37
CA ASN A 548 -1.39 12.15 16.23
C ASN A 548 -0.04 12.21 15.47
N GLY A 549 -0.06 12.14 14.13
CA GLY A 549 1.14 12.21 13.28
C GLY A 549 2.01 10.94 13.29
N ILE A 550 1.48 9.82 13.77
CA ILE A 550 2.17 8.53 13.83
C ILE A 550 1.77 7.68 12.62
N SER A 551 2.77 7.13 11.91
CA SER A 551 2.53 6.18 10.83
C SER A 551 2.32 4.77 11.35
N CYS A 552 1.44 4.01 10.70
CA CYS A 552 1.17 2.62 11.04
C CYS A 552 0.93 1.73 9.80
N LEU A 553 1.16 0.43 9.94
CA LEU A 553 0.65 -0.57 9.02
C LEU A 553 -0.65 -1.14 9.60
N MET A 554 -1.73 -1.16 8.81
CA MET A 554 -2.99 -1.83 9.18
C MET A 554 -3.15 -3.09 8.33
N ALA A 555 -3.11 -4.26 8.96
CA ALA A 555 -3.25 -5.57 8.30
C ALA A 555 -4.63 -6.17 8.55
N GLU A 556 -5.36 -6.54 7.50
CA GLU A 556 -6.66 -7.21 7.57
C GLU A 556 -6.65 -8.47 6.71
N ARG A 557 -7.13 -9.59 7.26
CA ARG A 557 -7.11 -10.90 6.59
C ARG A 557 -8.09 -11.00 5.41
N ASN A 558 -9.21 -10.28 5.47
CA ASN A 558 -10.21 -10.22 4.40
C ASN A 558 -9.78 -9.19 3.33
N LEU A 559 -10.32 -9.31 2.11
CA LEU A 559 -10.15 -8.29 1.06
C LEU A 559 -11.08 -7.09 1.24
N ASP A 560 -12.18 -7.27 1.97
CA ASP A 560 -13.23 -6.28 2.07
C ASP A 560 -13.92 -6.27 3.44
N THR A 561 -14.66 -5.19 3.70
CA THR A 561 -15.36 -4.93 4.97
C THR A 561 -16.57 -5.82 5.18
N THR A 562 -17.11 -5.83 6.40
CA THR A 562 -18.27 -6.66 6.73
C THR A 562 -19.51 -6.25 5.93
N LYS A 563 -20.29 -7.25 5.50
CA LYS A 563 -21.65 -7.07 4.98
C LYS A 563 -22.73 -7.26 6.05
N TRP A 564 -22.33 -7.51 7.30
CA TRP A 564 -23.23 -7.81 8.41
C TRP A 564 -23.65 -6.55 9.18
N PRO A 565 -24.95 -6.32 9.41
CA PRO A 565 -25.46 -5.23 10.25
C PRO A 565 -25.26 -5.56 11.74
N LYS A 566 -24.01 -5.48 12.22
CA LYS A 566 -23.65 -5.81 13.61
C LYS A 566 -24.04 -4.69 14.59
N MET A 567 -23.20 -3.67 14.71
CA MET A 567 -23.56 -2.43 15.42
C MET A 567 -24.60 -1.65 14.59
N ASP A 568 -25.55 -1.00 15.27
CA ASP A 568 -26.41 0.04 14.67
C ASP A 568 -26.35 1.39 15.42
N ILE A 569 -26.21 1.41 16.76
CA ILE A 569 -26.11 2.66 17.52
C ILE A 569 -24.66 3.08 17.84
N THR A 570 -24.31 4.28 17.41
CA THR A 570 -23.12 5.02 17.88
C THR A 570 -23.58 6.00 18.96
N ASN A 571 -23.17 5.75 20.21
CA ASN A 571 -23.63 6.52 21.36
C ASN A 571 -23.01 7.92 21.42
N ALA A 572 -23.49 8.76 22.34
CA ALA A 572 -23.04 10.14 22.45
C ALA A 572 -21.51 10.25 22.63
N ARG A 573 -20.88 9.41 23.48
CA ARG A 573 -19.43 9.46 23.70
C ARG A 573 -18.63 9.14 22.45
N SER A 574 -19.02 8.09 21.73
CA SER A 574 -18.40 7.76 20.45
C SER A 574 -18.55 8.90 19.46
N MET A 575 -19.70 9.57 19.39
CA MET A 575 -19.89 10.73 18.51
C MET A 575 -18.95 11.91 18.85
N GLU A 576 -18.66 12.14 20.13
CA GLU A 576 -17.64 13.13 20.52
C GLU A 576 -16.24 12.77 20.02
N LEU A 577 -15.84 11.49 20.17
CA LEU A 577 -14.54 10.98 19.74
C LEU A 577 -14.43 10.97 18.20
N LEU A 578 -15.49 10.59 17.48
CA LEU A 578 -15.56 10.69 16.02
C LEU A 578 -15.49 12.15 15.54
N LYS A 579 -15.97 13.11 16.34
CA LYS A 579 -15.80 14.55 16.07
C LYS A 579 -14.37 15.03 16.34
N ARG A 580 -13.68 14.52 17.37
CA ARG A 580 -12.23 14.74 17.56
C ARG A 580 -11.41 14.18 16.37
N LEU A 581 -11.84 13.05 15.79
CA LEU A 581 -11.29 12.50 14.54
C LEU A 581 -11.74 13.25 13.27
N GLY A 582 -12.77 14.11 13.34
CA GLY A 582 -13.32 14.85 12.20
C GLY A 582 -14.07 13.98 11.18
N ILE A 583 -14.72 12.91 11.63
CA ILE A 583 -15.49 11.97 10.79
C ILE A 583 -16.97 11.83 11.22
N ASP A 584 -17.41 12.57 12.25
CA ASP A 584 -18.78 12.60 12.76
C ASP A 584 -19.82 12.99 11.68
N GLN A 585 -19.57 14.08 10.95
CA GLN A 585 -20.46 14.53 9.85
C GLN A 585 -20.51 13.52 8.71
N GLY A 586 -19.42 12.77 8.53
CA GLY A 586 -19.30 11.68 7.59
C GLY A 586 -20.19 10.48 7.95
N LEU A 587 -20.17 10.06 9.21
CA LEU A 587 -21.10 9.04 9.73
C LEU A 587 -22.55 9.52 9.60
N ARG A 588 -22.84 10.76 10.00
CA ARG A 588 -24.19 11.35 9.94
C ARG A 588 -24.76 11.41 8.51
N SER A 589 -23.93 11.48 7.47
CA SER A 589 -24.40 11.52 6.07
C SER A 589 -24.72 10.15 5.48
N VAL A 590 -24.22 9.06 6.07
CA VAL A 590 -24.52 7.68 5.64
C VAL A 590 -25.44 6.91 6.60
N GLY A 591 -25.60 7.39 7.83
CA GLY A 591 -26.50 6.82 8.82
C GLY A 591 -27.99 7.14 8.60
N VAL A 592 -28.81 6.73 9.56
CA VAL A 592 -30.25 7.00 9.61
C VAL A 592 -30.50 8.52 9.66
N PRO A 593 -31.48 9.08 8.90
CA PRO A 593 -31.75 10.51 8.91
C PRO A 593 -32.10 11.04 10.32
N GLN A 594 -31.52 12.19 10.66
CA GLN A 594 -31.46 12.70 12.04
C GLN A 594 -32.78 13.23 12.61
N ASN A 595 -33.83 13.25 11.80
CA ASN A 595 -35.17 13.67 12.19
C ASN A 595 -36.02 12.52 12.79
N TYR A 596 -35.64 11.25 12.57
CA TYR A 596 -36.36 10.09 13.12
C TYR A 596 -36.04 9.87 14.60
N SER A 597 -37.06 9.59 15.42
CA SER A 597 -36.86 9.11 16.78
C SER A 597 -36.38 7.65 16.75
N PHE A 598 -35.64 7.27 17.79
CA PHE A 598 -35.09 5.91 17.93
C PHE A 598 -35.98 5.08 18.84
N ASP A 599 -37.29 5.32 18.77
CA ASP A 599 -38.27 4.79 19.71
C ASP A 599 -38.31 3.25 19.70
N VAL A 600 -38.41 2.66 20.88
CA VAL A 600 -38.50 1.20 21.08
C VAL A 600 -39.93 0.83 21.46
N LEU A 601 -40.53 -0.11 20.73
CA LEU A 601 -41.89 -0.59 20.98
C LEU A 601 -41.89 -1.98 21.59
N PHE A 602 -42.86 -2.24 22.45
CA PHE A 602 -43.14 -3.56 23.03
C PHE A 602 -44.51 -4.02 22.54
N SER A 603 -44.61 -5.17 21.88
CA SER A 603 -45.86 -5.61 21.24
C SER A 603 -46.08 -7.13 21.37
N THR A 604 -47.34 -7.56 21.28
CA THR A 604 -47.65 -8.99 21.10
C THR A 604 -47.44 -9.47 19.66
N GLY A 605 -47.38 -8.57 18.67
CA GLY A 605 -47.20 -8.90 17.25
C GLY A 605 -47.82 -7.86 16.29
N LEU A 606 -47.65 -8.08 14.99
CA LEU A 606 -48.20 -7.24 13.90
C LEU A 606 -49.44 -7.86 13.21
N SER A 607 -49.77 -9.11 13.50
CA SER A 607 -50.99 -9.77 13.02
C SER A 607 -52.26 -9.14 13.61
N ASP A 608 -53.43 -9.53 13.10
CA ASP A 608 -54.70 -9.16 13.72
C ASP A 608 -54.76 -9.74 15.15
N GLY A 609 -55.28 -8.96 16.11
CA GLY A 609 -55.15 -9.24 17.55
C GLY A 609 -53.80 -8.81 18.17
N GLY A 610 -52.88 -8.23 17.38
CA GLY A 610 -51.62 -7.68 17.88
C GLY A 610 -51.82 -6.37 18.65
N HIS A 611 -51.39 -6.31 19.91
CA HIS A 611 -51.45 -5.10 20.75
C HIS A 611 -50.07 -4.46 20.92
N LEU A 612 -49.98 -3.14 20.80
CA LEU A 612 -48.91 -2.36 21.40
C LEU A 612 -49.10 -2.37 22.93
N ILE A 613 -48.06 -2.76 23.66
CA ILE A 613 -48.05 -2.88 25.12
C ILE A 613 -47.46 -1.62 25.76
N SER A 614 -46.30 -1.18 25.27
CA SER A 614 -45.55 -0.04 25.82
C SER A 614 -44.56 0.52 24.80
N LYS A 615 -43.97 1.67 25.12
CA LYS A 615 -43.00 2.40 24.31
C LYS A 615 -41.90 2.98 25.21
N TRP A 616 -40.65 2.90 24.80
CA TRP A 616 -39.59 3.78 25.31
C TRP A 616 -39.35 4.93 24.33
N ASP A 617 -39.62 6.16 24.78
CA ASP A 617 -39.32 7.36 24.00
C ASP A 617 -37.80 7.63 23.96
N LEU A 618 -37.25 7.71 22.75
CA LEU A 618 -35.84 8.04 22.47
C LEU A 618 -35.80 9.12 21.38
N PRO A 619 -35.60 10.41 21.74
CA PRO A 619 -35.72 11.53 20.82
C PRO A 619 -34.81 11.42 19.60
N SER A 620 -35.21 12.04 18.48
CA SER A 620 -34.36 12.12 17.30
C SER A 620 -33.06 12.89 17.58
N PRO A 621 -31.94 12.60 16.89
CA PRO A 621 -30.70 13.36 17.04
C PRO A 621 -30.88 14.88 16.88
N ASP A 622 -31.82 15.35 16.06
CA ASP A 622 -32.16 16.76 15.92
C ASP A 622 -32.86 17.34 17.17
N ALA A 623 -33.82 16.62 17.75
CA ALA A 623 -34.46 17.01 19.01
C ALA A 623 -33.45 17.00 20.19
N TRP A 624 -32.55 16.01 20.17
CA TRP A 624 -31.48 15.87 21.15
C TRP A 624 -30.44 17.01 21.04
N ARG A 625 -30.08 17.43 19.82
CA ARG A 625 -29.24 18.62 19.57
C ARG A 625 -29.88 19.91 20.09
N LYS A 626 -31.19 20.08 19.92
CA LYS A 626 -31.94 21.20 20.52
C LYS A 626 -31.82 21.19 22.04
N LYS A 627 -31.99 20.02 22.68
CA LYS A 627 -31.83 19.86 24.14
C LYS A 627 -30.42 20.21 24.63
N ILE A 628 -29.37 19.82 23.88
CA ILE A 628 -27.97 20.21 24.14
C ILE A 628 -27.83 21.74 24.13
N ALA A 629 -28.35 22.41 23.09
CA ALA A 629 -28.26 23.88 22.96
C ALA A 629 -29.06 24.63 24.06
N GLU A 630 -30.15 24.06 24.53
CA GLU A 630 -30.99 24.64 25.60
C GLU A 630 -30.45 24.37 27.02
N THR A 631 -29.60 23.34 27.21
CA THR A 631 -29.14 22.88 28.54
C THR A 631 -27.63 23.02 28.70
N ASN A 632 -27.18 24.16 29.23
CA ASN A 632 -25.76 24.51 29.35
C ASN A 632 -25.17 24.31 30.76
N ASP A 633 -25.67 23.36 31.55
CA ASP A 633 -25.25 23.14 32.95
C ASP A 633 -24.11 22.13 33.13
N GLY A 634 -23.53 21.63 32.02
CA GLY A 634 -22.50 20.59 32.03
C GLY A 634 -23.05 19.17 31.92
N SER A 635 -24.36 18.94 32.10
CA SER A 635 -24.98 17.60 32.12
C SER A 635 -25.22 16.98 30.74
N MET A 636 -25.06 17.74 29.67
CA MET A 636 -25.22 17.26 28.30
C MET A 636 -23.88 16.84 27.67
N PRO A 637 -23.85 15.84 26.78
CA PRO A 637 -22.75 15.62 25.86
C PRO A 637 -22.68 16.71 24.78
N ARG A 638 -21.53 16.79 24.10
CA ARG A 638 -21.29 17.72 22.98
C ARG A 638 -22.02 17.32 21.70
N GLU A 639 -22.17 16.02 21.48
CA GLU A 639 -22.83 15.45 20.29
C GLU A 639 -23.94 14.47 20.69
N PRO A 640 -25.11 14.52 20.04
CA PRO A 640 -26.13 13.48 20.19
C PRO A 640 -25.70 12.20 19.48
N TYR A 641 -26.25 11.06 19.91
CA TYR A 641 -26.06 9.76 19.28
C TYR A 641 -26.45 9.74 17.78
N GLN A 642 -26.05 8.70 17.08
CA GLN A 642 -26.36 8.47 15.67
C GLN A 642 -26.58 6.97 15.42
N ARG A 643 -27.60 6.61 14.64
CA ARG A 643 -27.76 5.25 14.10
C ARG A 643 -27.11 5.13 12.73
N CYS A 644 -26.34 4.08 12.52
CA CYS A 644 -25.69 3.71 11.27
C CYS A 644 -25.19 2.26 11.41
N SER A 645 -25.63 1.36 10.53
CA SER A 645 -25.17 -0.03 10.61
C SER A 645 -23.66 -0.16 10.35
N GLN A 646 -23.01 -1.13 11.01
CA GLN A 646 -21.57 -1.37 10.89
C GLN A 646 -21.13 -1.64 9.44
N ALA A 647 -21.94 -2.33 8.65
CA ALA A 647 -21.65 -2.60 7.25
C ALA A 647 -21.56 -1.30 6.42
N ILE A 648 -22.44 -0.32 6.69
CA ILE A 648 -22.41 1.00 6.06
C ILE A 648 -21.19 1.80 6.56
N PHE A 649 -20.94 1.82 7.87
CA PHE A 649 -19.85 2.59 8.45
C PHE A 649 -18.47 2.08 8.00
N GLU A 650 -18.24 0.77 8.03
CA GLU A 650 -16.96 0.19 7.58
C GLU A 650 -16.71 0.46 6.09
N ALA A 651 -17.70 0.19 5.23
CA ALA A 651 -17.57 0.40 3.78
C ALA A 651 -17.34 1.88 3.43
N TRP A 652 -17.93 2.80 4.21
CA TRP A 652 -17.70 4.24 4.08
C TRP A 652 -16.30 4.67 4.59
N LEU A 653 -15.81 4.05 5.67
CA LEU A 653 -14.54 4.41 6.30
C LEU A 653 -13.33 3.85 5.54
N LYS A 654 -13.41 2.61 5.03
CA LYS A 654 -12.33 1.92 4.29
C LYS A 654 -11.57 2.81 3.29
N PRO A 655 -12.21 3.42 2.26
CA PRO A 655 -11.50 4.22 1.26
C PRO A 655 -10.84 5.50 1.84
N ARG A 656 -11.29 5.97 3.01
CA ARG A 656 -10.69 7.13 3.71
C ARG A 656 -9.45 6.72 4.51
N ILE A 657 -9.40 5.49 4.99
CA ILE A 657 -8.21 4.90 5.62
C ILE A 657 -7.16 4.58 4.54
N GLU A 658 -7.56 3.98 3.42
CA GLU A 658 -6.68 3.67 2.28
C GLU A 658 -6.09 4.93 1.61
N ALA A 659 -6.82 6.05 1.64
CA ALA A 659 -6.33 7.35 1.13
C ALA A 659 -5.41 8.12 2.10
N ASN A 660 -5.19 7.62 3.33
CA ASN A 660 -4.43 8.35 4.35
C ASN A 660 -2.91 8.10 4.22
N PRO A 661 -2.07 9.14 4.01
CA PRO A 661 -0.65 8.95 3.73
C PRO A 661 0.17 8.41 4.91
N LEU A 662 -0.39 8.38 6.13
CA LEU A 662 0.27 7.80 7.31
C LEU A 662 -0.18 6.36 7.60
N ILE A 663 -1.18 5.83 6.89
CA ILE A 663 -1.73 4.48 7.12
C ILE A 663 -1.40 3.59 5.92
N THR A 664 -0.44 2.68 6.10
CA THR A 664 -0.18 1.63 5.10
C THR A 664 -1.22 0.52 5.26
N THR A 665 -2.24 0.50 4.41
CA THR A 665 -3.29 -0.53 4.44
C THR A 665 -2.87 -1.80 3.69
N LYS A 666 -3.16 -2.96 4.30
CA LYS A 666 -2.92 -4.29 3.72
C LYS A 666 -4.12 -5.21 4.00
N PHE A 667 -5.18 -5.06 3.20
CA PHE A 667 -6.24 -6.06 3.09
C PHE A 667 -5.70 -7.32 2.39
N GLY A 668 -6.24 -8.49 2.74
CA GLY A 668 -5.69 -9.81 2.35
C GLY A 668 -4.41 -10.24 3.10
N LEU A 669 -3.95 -9.50 4.12
CA LEU A 669 -2.76 -9.83 4.90
C LEU A 669 -3.15 -10.36 6.28
N LYS A 670 -3.03 -11.68 6.46
CA LYS A 670 -3.44 -12.39 7.67
C LYS A 670 -2.30 -12.43 8.70
N PHE A 671 -2.57 -11.99 9.93
CA PHE A 671 -1.65 -12.19 11.05
C PHE A 671 -1.65 -13.66 11.53
N GLU A 672 -0.45 -14.21 11.78
CA GLU A 672 -0.26 -15.57 12.32
C GLU A 672 0.23 -15.55 13.76
N SER A 673 1.33 -14.84 14.04
CA SER A 673 2.00 -14.81 15.36
C SER A 673 2.85 -13.57 15.56
N LEU A 674 3.25 -13.31 16.81
CA LEU A 674 4.25 -12.29 17.15
C LEU A 674 5.25 -12.81 18.19
N VAL A 675 6.39 -12.13 18.27
CA VAL A 675 7.36 -12.23 19.37
C VAL A 675 7.63 -10.81 19.87
N GLU A 676 7.39 -10.57 21.16
CA GLU A 676 7.69 -9.32 21.86
C GLU A 676 9.13 -9.35 22.39
N SER A 677 9.81 -8.21 22.37
CA SER A 677 11.07 -7.95 23.06
C SER A 677 10.97 -6.63 23.84
N GLU A 678 11.97 -6.30 24.65
CA GLU A 678 11.99 -5.06 25.44
C GLU A 678 11.81 -3.79 24.59
N ASP A 679 12.35 -3.78 23.37
CA ASP A 679 12.38 -2.62 22.47
C ASP A 679 11.42 -2.68 21.28
N SER A 680 10.88 -3.85 20.94
CA SER A 680 10.13 -4.03 19.69
C SER A 680 9.22 -5.25 19.69
N VAL A 681 8.37 -5.37 18.67
CA VAL A 681 7.58 -6.57 18.38
C VAL A 681 7.86 -7.00 16.94
N THR A 682 8.19 -8.28 16.77
CA THR A 682 8.37 -8.91 15.46
C THR A 682 7.14 -9.77 15.16
N SER A 683 6.31 -9.33 14.22
CA SER A 683 5.07 -10.01 13.83
C SER A 683 5.25 -10.76 12.52
N THR A 684 4.72 -11.98 12.44
CA THR A 684 4.60 -12.78 11.22
C THR A 684 3.19 -12.67 10.66
N LEU A 685 3.10 -12.30 9.39
CA LEU A 685 1.86 -12.27 8.62
C LEU A 685 2.06 -13.02 7.29
N VAL A 686 0.96 -13.41 6.65
CA VAL A 686 0.94 -14.15 5.38
C VAL A 686 -0.10 -13.52 4.45
N ASP A 687 0.29 -13.24 3.20
CA ASP A 687 -0.62 -12.71 2.18
C ASP A 687 -1.48 -13.82 1.54
N GLN A 688 -2.41 -13.47 0.67
CA GLN A 688 -3.28 -14.46 0.00
C GLN A 688 -2.57 -15.40 -0.97
N SER A 689 -1.35 -15.06 -1.42
CA SER A 689 -0.51 -15.95 -2.23
C SER A 689 0.33 -16.92 -1.38
N GLY A 690 0.31 -16.79 -0.05
CA GLY A 690 1.20 -17.52 0.85
C GLY A 690 2.56 -16.87 1.06
N GLU A 691 2.78 -15.67 0.53
CA GLU A 691 4.01 -14.90 0.75
C GLU A 691 4.08 -14.48 2.23
N LYS A 692 5.24 -14.70 2.85
CA LYS A 692 5.45 -14.37 4.26
C LYS A 692 5.91 -12.94 4.41
N HIS A 693 5.34 -12.24 5.38
CA HIS A 693 5.68 -10.88 5.75
C HIS A 693 6.20 -10.87 7.19
N ILE A 694 7.36 -10.26 7.45
CA ILE A 694 7.77 -9.88 8.80
C ILE A 694 7.54 -8.39 8.98
N VAL A 695 6.78 -8.02 10.00
CA VAL A 695 6.63 -6.63 10.42
C VAL A 695 7.39 -6.46 11.73
N LYS A 696 8.50 -5.73 11.69
CA LYS A 696 9.13 -5.19 12.90
C LYS A 696 8.41 -3.90 13.25
N SER A 697 8.06 -3.73 14.52
CA SER A 697 7.37 -2.54 14.99
C SER A 697 7.73 -2.18 16.42
N SER A 698 7.58 -0.91 16.80
CA SER A 698 7.74 -0.51 18.21
C SER A 698 6.54 -0.95 19.07
N TYR A 699 5.34 -1.01 18.47
CA TYR A 699 4.09 -1.36 19.15
C TYR A 699 3.11 -2.11 18.24
N VAL A 700 2.23 -2.93 18.84
CA VAL A 700 1.14 -3.65 18.15
C VAL A 700 -0.21 -3.36 18.83
N VAL A 701 -1.25 -3.08 18.04
CA VAL A 701 -2.64 -2.99 18.51
C VAL A 701 -3.47 -4.12 17.88
N GLY A 702 -3.89 -5.07 18.71
CA GLY A 702 -4.75 -6.20 18.33
C GLY A 702 -6.22 -5.82 18.32
N CYS A 703 -6.75 -5.58 17.12
CA CYS A 703 -8.15 -5.29 16.80
C CYS A 703 -8.79 -6.44 16.00
N ASP A 704 -8.25 -7.66 16.11
CA ASP A 704 -8.52 -8.83 15.28
C ASP A 704 -9.72 -9.70 15.73
N GLY A 705 -10.56 -9.13 16.61
CA GLY A 705 -11.87 -9.66 16.96
C GLY A 705 -11.88 -10.78 18.01
N ALA A 706 -13.07 -11.36 18.25
CA ALA A 706 -13.30 -12.38 19.27
C ALA A 706 -12.27 -13.54 19.26
N GLY A 707 -11.93 -14.00 18.05
CA GLY A 707 -10.94 -15.06 17.81
C GLY A 707 -9.47 -14.63 17.83
N SER A 708 -9.16 -13.48 18.44
CA SER A 708 -7.85 -12.79 18.39
C SER A 708 -6.65 -13.72 18.47
N LYS A 709 -5.83 -13.68 17.42
CA LYS A 709 -4.52 -14.33 17.33
C LYS A 709 -3.43 -13.50 18.02
N VAL A 710 -3.59 -12.18 18.07
CA VAL A 710 -2.71 -11.31 18.88
C VAL A 710 -2.81 -11.68 20.36
N ARG A 711 -4.02 -11.76 20.93
CA ARG A 711 -4.27 -12.20 22.31
C ARG A 711 -3.70 -13.60 22.58
N GLN A 712 -3.94 -14.55 21.67
CA GLN A 712 -3.42 -15.92 21.79
C GLN A 712 -1.88 -15.98 21.77
N SER A 713 -1.22 -15.13 20.98
CA SER A 713 0.25 -15.07 20.91
C SER A 713 0.88 -14.57 22.22
N LEU A 714 0.14 -13.78 23.00
CA LEU A 714 0.55 -13.30 24.33
C LEU A 714 0.18 -14.27 25.48
N GLY A 715 -0.50 -15.39 25.19
CA GLY A 715 -1.03 -16.28 26.22
C GLY A 715 -2.11 -15.65 27.12
N ILE A 716 -2.73 -14.54 26.70
CA ILE A 716 -3.74 -13.85 27.50
C ILE A 716 -5.07 -14.61 27.43
N ASN A 717 -5.56 -15.04 28.59
CA ASN A 717 -6.85 -15.70 28.73
C ASN A 717 -8.01 -14.69 28.70
N MET A 718 -9.23 -15.21 28.54
CA MET A 718 -10.46 -14.45 28.77
C MET A 718 -11.32 -15.16 29.82
N THR A 719 -11.88 -14.39 30.74
CA THR A 719 -12.87 -14.85 31.72
C THR A 719 -14.29 -14.56 31.18
N GLY A 720 -15.20 -15.53 31.27
CA GLY A 720 -16.58 -15.44 30.77
C GLY A 720 -17.06 -16.72 30.06
N GLY A 721 -18.16 -16.65 29.32
CA GLY A 721 -18.78 -17.79 28.65
C GLY A 721 -19.89 -17.43 27.64
N PRO A 722 -20.37 -18.41 26.87
CA PRO A 722 -21.53 -18.24 25.99
C PRO A 722 -22.83 -18.07 26.80
N VAL A 723 -23.76 -17.26 26.28
CA VAL A 723 -25.09 -17.10 26.87
C VAL A 723 -26.00 -18.27 26.45
N PRO A 724 -26.91 -18.78 27.31
CA PRO A 724 -27.85 -19.82 26.94
C PRO A 724 -28.81 -19.38 25.81
N GLY A 725 -28.58 -19.88 24.60
CA GLY A 725 -29.45 -19.66 23.44
C GLY A 725 -28.69 -19.38 22.15
N ALA A 726 -29.44 -19.24 21.06
CA ALA A 726 -28.93 -18.76 19.78
C ALA A 726 -30.01 -17.91 19.10
N MET A 727 -29.58 -17.00 18.22
CA MET A 727 -30.46 -16.15 17.42
C MET A 727 -30.25 -16.46 15.95
N TYR A 728 -31.30 -16.84 15.23
CA TYR A 728 -31.30 -16.80 13.77
C TYR A 728 -31.61 -15.37 13.34
N LEU A 729 -30.70 -14.80 12.55
CA LEU A 729 -30.73 -13.43 12.08
C LEU A 729 -31.09 -13.45 10.59
N VAL A 730 -32.16 -12.76 10.22
CA VAL A 730 -32.57 -12.57 8.82
C VAL A 730 -32.51 -11.09 8.51
N HIS A 731 -31.57 -10.70 7.64
CA HIS A 731 -31.44 -9.33 7.14
C HIS A 731 -32.05 -9.26 5.74
N PHE A 732 -33.00 -8.37 5.52
CA PHE A 732 -33.84 -8.35 4.32
C PHE A 732 -34.28 -6.93 3.93
N LYS A 733 -34.79 -6.82 2.70
CA LYS A 733 -35.46 -5.63 2.20
C LYS A 733 -36.97 -5.84 2.07
N SER A 734 -37.73 -4.85 2.50
CA SER A 734 -39.18 -4.77 2.35
C SER A 734 -39.63 -3.31 2.36
N LYS A 735 -40.44 -2.95 1.35
CA LYS A 735 -41.15 -1.66 1.27
C LYS A 735 -42.60 -1.74 1.75
N ASP A 736 -42.98 -2.81 2.46
CA ASP A 736 -44.33 -3.04 3.01
C ASP A 736 -44.56 -2.20 4.30
N MET A 737 -44.35 -0.88 4.18
CA MET A 737 -44.24 0.05 5.31
C MET A 737 -45.53 0.13 6.13
N ASP A 738 -46.69 0.07 5.49
CA ASP A 738 -48.00 0.10 6.16
C ASP A 738 -48.18 -1.08 7.13
N ARG A 739 -47.54 -2.21 6.84
CA ARG A 739 -47.61 -3.44 7.65
C ARG A 739 -46.50 -3.54 8.67
N LEU A 740 -45.30 -3.08 8.32
CA LEU A 740 -44.17 -3.02 9.25
C LEU A 740 -44.43 -1.96 10.34
N HIS A 741 -44.85 -0.76 9.97
CA HIS A 741 -45.22 0.32 10.91
C HIS A 741 -46.65 0.20 11.47
N ARG A 742 -47.26 -0.99 11.49
CA ARG A 742 -48.64 -1.18 11.99
C ARG A 742 -48.83 -0.72 13.45
N GLN A 743 -47.78 -0.82 14.26
CA GLN A 743 -47.77 -0.37 15.67
C GLN A 743 -47.14 1.03 15.84
N GLY A 744 -46.83 1.75 14.75
CA GLY A 744 -46.07 3.01 14.71
C GLY A 744 -44.70 2.85 14.06
N GLN A 745 -43.97 3.97 13.89
CA GLN A 745 -42.55 3.96 13.52
C GLN A 745 -41.69 3.57 14.73
N PHE A 746 -40.58 2.86 14.48
CA PHE A 746 -39.71 2.32 15.52
C PHE A 746 -38.27 2.15 15.04
N TRP A 747 -37.34 2.18 15.99
CA TRP A 747 -36.02 1.57 15.82
C TRP A 747 -36.08 0.05 16.06
N HIS A 748 -36.63 -0.35 17.21
CA HIS A 748 -36.86 -1.75 17.59
C HIS A 748 -38.35 -1.99 17.90
N ILE A 749 -38.90 -3.13 17.47
CA ILE A 749 -40.03 -3.76 18.17
C ILE A 749 -39.52 -5.04 18.83
N PHE A 750 -39.67 -5.11 20.15
CA PHE A 750 -39.53 -6.34 20.91
C PHE A 750 -40.89 -7.02 21.04
N PHE A 751 -40.98 -8.27 20.61
CA PHE A 751 -42.20 -9.06 20.71
C PHE A 751 -42.21 -9.92 21.99
N THR A 752 -43.40 -10.17 22.54
CA THR A 752 -43.60 -11.09 23.68
C THR A 752 -43.21 -12.54 23.36
N SER A 753 -43.07 -12.89 22.08
CA SER A 753 -42.52 -14.15 21.57
C SER A 753 -41.00 -14.25 21.65
N GLY A 754 -40.31 -13.21 22.13
CA GLY A 754 -38.84 -13.11 22.15
C GLY A 754 -38.20 -12.72 20.82
N HIS A 755 -38.98 -12.56 19.76
CA HIS A 755 -38.50 -12.04 18.48
C HIS A 755 -38.25 -10.53 18.57
N VAL A 756 -37.32 -10.02 17.77
CA VAL A 756 -37.04 -8.57 17.67
C VAL A 756 -36.90 -8.18 16.21
N ILE A 757 -37.66 -7.19 15.74
CA ILE A 757 -37.42 -6.55 14.43
C ILE A 757 -36.75 -5.20 14.62
N ILE A 758 -35.73 -4.96 13.80
CA ILE A 758 -34.88 -3.78 13.80
C ILE A 758 -35.04 -3.08 12.44
N SER A 759 -35.50 -1.82 12.46
CA SER A 759 -35.33 -0.89 11.33
C SER A 759 -33.84 -0.59 11.17
N GLN A 760 -33.28 -0.68 9.96
CA GLN A 760 -31.85 -0.43 9.72
C GLN A 760 -31.59 0.90 9.01
N ASP A 761 -32.57 1.42 8.26
CA ASP A 761 -32.43 2.67 7.48
C ASP A 761 -33.68 3.57 7.44
N GLU A 762 -34.77 3.18 8.13
CA GLU A 762 -36.10 3.82 8.09
C GLU A 762 -36.73 3.89 6.66
N LYS A 763 -36.27 3.08 5.70
CA LYS A 763 -36.67 3.14 4.29
C LYS A 763 -37.14 1.81 3.73
N ASP A 764 -36.25 0.82 3.70
CA ASP A 764 -36.57 -0.51 3.15
C ASP A 764 -35.72 -1.64 3.73
N THR A 765 -34.74 -1.39 4.62
CA THR A 765 -33.84 -2.41 5.15
C THR A 765 -34.15 -2.77 6.60
N TRP A 766 -34.25 -4.07 6.88
CA TRP A 766 -34.71 -4.62 8.16
C TRP A 766 -33.87 -5.80 8.62
N THR A 767 -33.81 -6.04 9.92
CA THR A 767 -33.24 -7.26 10.50
C THR A 767 -34.21 -7.87 11.51
N LEU A 768 -34.55 -9.14 11.35
CA LEU A 768 -35.34 -9.90 12.32
C LEU A 768 -34.43 -10.87 13.09
N HIS A 769 -34.51 -10.82 14.42
CA HIS A 769 -33.84 -11.73 15.34
C HIS A 769 -34.87 -12.75 15.86
N ILE A 770 -34.57 -14.04 15.64
CA ILE A 770 -35.46 -15.17 15.92
C ILE A 770 -34.78 -16.08 16.95
N PRO A 771 -35.32 -16.24 18.18
CA PRO A 771 -34.77 -17.16 19.16
C PRO A 771 -34.83 -18.61 18.67
N VAL A 772 -33.70 -19.31 18.66
CA VAL A 772 -33.60 -20.71 18.22
C VAL A 772 -32.79 -21.58 19.19
N PRO A 773 -33.06 -22.90 19.25
CA PRO A 773 -32.19 -23.84 19.95
C PRO A 773 -30.74 -23.77 19.48
N ILE A 774 -29.80 -24.00 20.41
CA ILE A 774 -28.36 -24.01 20.14
C ILE A 774 -27.97 -25.03 19.05
N THR A 775 -28.74 -26.09 18.87
CA THR A 775 -28.52 -27.16 17.88
C THR A 775 -29.02 -26.86 16.47
N THR A 776 -29.77 -25.78 16.25
CA THR A 776 -30.33 -25.43 14.93
C THR A 776 -29.22 -25.05 13.93
N LYS A 777 -29.42 -25.38 12.65
CA LYS A 777 -28.56 -24.95 11.53
C LYS A 777 -29.30 -23.98 10.63
N VAL A 778 -28.55 -23.12 9.93
CA VAL A 778 -29.10 -22.13 8.98
C VAL A 778 -29.88 -22.80 7.85
N ASP A 779 -29.35 -23.91 7.32
CA ASP A 779 -29.93 -24.64 6.17
C ASP A 779 -31.28 -25.29 6.48
N ASP A 780 -31.63 -25.45 7.76
CA ASP A 780 -32.90 -26.04 8.22
C ASP A 780 -34.05 -25.01 8.27
N MET A 781 -33.79 -23.72 7.94
CA MET A 781 -34.72 -22.60 8.14
C MET A 781 -35.08 -21.86 6.85
N ASP A 782 -36.38 -21.71 6.57
CA ASP A 782 -36.88 -20.86 5.47
C ASP A 782 -37.06 -19.41 5.96
N PRO A 783 -36.22 -18.45 5.52
CA PRO A 783 -36.26 -17.08 6.02
C PRO A 783 -37.60 -16.38 5.75
N MET A 784 -38.33 -16.74 4.69
CA MET A 784 -39.62 -16.13 4.36
C MET A 784 -40.70 -16.56 5.35
N GLN A 785 -40.75 -17.86 5.68
CA GLN A 785 -41.66 -18.40 6.68
C GLN A 785 -41.35 -17.88 8.08
N GLU A 786 -40.06 -17.81 8.43
CA GLU A 786 -39.65 -17.37 9.77
C GLU A 786 -39.86 -15.86 9.96
N ILE A 787 -39.73 -15.03 8.91
CA ILE A 787 -40.19 -13.63 8.96
C ILE A 787 -41.70 -13.56 9.24
N ALA A 788 -42.51 -14.31 8.47
CA ALA A 788 -43.96 -14.28 8.66
C ALA A 788 -44.36 -14.74 10.07
N LYS A 789 -43.75 -15.80 10.62
CA LYS A 789 -44.01 -16.28 11.98
C LYS A 789 -43.56 -15.27 13.04
N GLY A 790 -42.35 -14.73 12.91
CA GLY A 790 -41.72 -13.88 13.92
C GLY A 790 -42.35 -12.50 14.08
N LEU A 791 -42.99 -11.97 13.04
CA LEU A 791 -43.80 -10.74 13.09
C LEU A 791 -45.24 -11.00 13.58
N GLY A 792 -45.63 -12.26 13.72
CA GLY A 792 -46.96 -12.70 14.11
C GLY A 792 -47.22 -12.68 15.62
N SER A 793 -48.48 -12.51 16.03
CA SER A 793 -48.88 -12.73 17.43
C SER A 793 -48.99 -14.22 17.71
N GLU A 794 -48.28 -14.70 18.74
CA GLU A 794 -48.25 -16.11 19.17
C GLU A 794 -48.02 -17.14 18.04
N GLY A 795 -47.26 -16.74 17.00
CA GLY A 795 -46.91 -17.60 15.86
C GLY A 795 -47.96 -17.64 14.75
N ALA A 796 -49.05 -16.87 14.84
CA ALA A 796 -49.97 -16.67 13.73
C ALA A 796 -49.26 -15.88 12.61
N PRO A 797 -49.05 -16.45 11.40
CA PRO A 797 -48.16 -15.87 10.42
C PRO A 797 -48.67 -14.52 9.89
N PHE A 798 -47.76 -13.57 9.71
CA PHE A 798 -48.01 -12.24 9.15
C PHE A 798 -47.34 -11.99 7.77
N PRO A 799 -47.90 -12.56 6.67
CA PRO A 799 -47.84 -12.23 5.23
C PRO A 799 -47.03 -11.12 4.55
N ILE A 800 -46.01 -10.45 5.10
CA ILE A 800 -45.44 -9.23 4.47
C ILE A 800 -44.76 -9.49 3.11
N THR A 801 -44.76 -8.48 2.23
CA THR A 801 -43.98 -8.50 0.98
C THR A 801 -42.49 -8.31 1.27
N ILE A 802 -41.64 -9.20 0.78
CA ILE A 802 -40.18 -9.13 0.91
C ILE A 802 -39.59 -8.95 -0.48
N ASP A 803 -38.85 -7.85 -0.67
CA ASP A 803 -38.19 -7.51 -1.94
C ASP A 803 -36.93 -8.35 -2.16
N GLN A 804 -36.16 -8.60 -1.09
CA GLN A 804 -34.89 -9.32 -1.15
C GLN A 804 -34.46 -9.86 0.23
N ILE A 805 -34.02 -11.11 0.32
CA ILE A 805 -33.20 -11.57 1.46
C ILE A 805 -31.75 -11.17 1.17
N LEU A 806 -31.13 -10.40 2.07
CA LEU A 806 -29.76 -9.93 1.92
C LEU A 806 -28.75 -10.94 2.47
N VAL A 807 -28.95 -11.41 3.71
CA VAL A 807 -28.07 -12.39 4.36
C VAL A 807 -28.75 -13.04 5.57
N THR A 808 -28.42 -14.31 5.88
CA THR A 808 -28.96 -15.06 7.03
C THR A 808 -27.85 -15.78 7.81
N SER A 809 -27.94 -15.80 9.15
CA SER A 809 -26.97 -16.51 10.00
C SER A 809 -27.55 -16.93 11.33
N ILE A 810 -26.92 -17.91 11.99
CA ILE A 810 -27.15 -18.17 13.42
C ILE A 810 -25.99 -17.56 14.21
N TRP A 811 -26.33 -16.67 15.12
CA TRP A 811 -25.41 -16.04 16.06
C TRP A 811 -25.64 -16.58 17.48
N ARG A 812 -24.55 -16.70 18.24
CA ARG A 812 -24.58 -17.03 19.67
C ARG A 812 -23.98 -15.86 20.45
N PRO A 813 -24.70 -15.27 21.42
CA PRO A 813 -24.14 -14.22 22.24
C PRO A 813 -23.06 -14.81 23.15
N ASN A 814 -21.91 -14.14 23.21
CA ASN A 814 -20.79 -14.49 24.07
C ASN A 814 -20.48 -13.33 24.98
N ILE A 815 -20.09 -13.63 26.22
CA ILE A 815 -19.64 -12.65 27.19
C ILE A 815 -18.24 -13.03 27.64
N TYR A 816 -17.26 -12.20 27.33
CA TYR A 816 -15.86 -12.44 27.67
C TYR A 816 -15.13 -11.15 27.97
N LEU A 817 -14.24 -11.17 28.95
CA LEU A 817 -13.30 -10.09 29.26
C LEU A 817 -11.88 -10.67 29.30
N ALA A 818 -10.94 -10.08 28.57
CA ALA A 818 -9.54 -10.46 28.64
C ALA A 818 -8.97 -10.15 30.03
N ASP A 819 -8.15 -11.07 30.56
CA ASP A 819 -7.59 -10.93 31.90
C ASP A 819 -6.60 -9.76 31.98
N ARG A 820 -5.94 -9.45 30.85
CA ARG A 820 -5.08 -8.29 30.62
C ARG A 820 -5.38 -7.67 29.26
N TYR A 821 -5.19 -6.36 29.14
CA TYR A 821 -5.30 -5.58 27.90
C TYR A 821 -3.92 -5.17 27.36
N VAL A 822 -2.88 -5.21 28.20
CA VAL A 822 -1.49 -4.84 27.90
C VAL A 822 -0.57 -6.06 28.07
N SER A 823 0.46 -6.17 27.22
CA SER A 823 1.51 -7.19 27.34
C SER A 823 2.58 -6.84 28.39
N ASP A 824 3.39 -7.82 28.77
CA ASP A 824 4.36 -7.69 29.87
C ASP A 824 5.41 -6.59 29.61
N HIS A 825 5.87 -6.38 28.38
CA HIS A 825 6.79 -5.27 28.04
C HIS A 825 6.08 -3.98 27.60
N CYS A 826 4.75 -3.92 27.72
CA CYS A 826 3.91 -2.80 27.26
C CYS A 826 4.10 -2.46 25.77
N ARG A 827 4.37 -3.46 24.92
CA ARG A 827 4.50 -3.28 23.45
C ARG A 827 3.24 -3.69 22.68
N VAL A 828 2.37 -4.53 23.25
CA VAL A 828 1.16 -5.05 22.59
C VAL A 828 -0.09 -4.74 23.41
N PHE A 829 -1.14 -4.28 22.72
CA PHE A 829 -2.38 -3.79 23.32
C PHE A 829 -3.59 -4.43 22.64
N LEU A 830 -4.64 -4.77 23.38
CA LEU A 830 -5.89 -5.33 22.86
C LEU A 830 -7.01 -4.26 22.85
N SER A 831 -7.78 -4.15 21.78
CA SER A 831 -8.87 -3.17 21.63
C SER A 831 -10.12 -3.75 20.95
N GLY A 832 -11.30 -3.50 21.52
CA GLY A 832 -12.59 -4.03 21.04
C GLY A 832 -12.77 -5.52 21.30
N ASP A 833 -13.40 -6.23 20.37
CA ASP A 833 -13.75 -7.67 20.44
C ASP A 833 -12.58 -8.62 20.81
N SER A 834 -11.32 -8.19 20.61
CA SER A 834 -10.13 -8.93 21.06
C SER A 834 -9.95 -8.90 22.60
N ALA A 835 -10.48 -7.89 23.26
CA ALA A 835 -10.36 -7.58 24.68
C ALA A 835 -11.67 -7.76 25.47
N HIS A 836 -12.84 -7.50 24.88
CA HIS A 836 -14.15 -7.67 25.51
C HIS A 836 -15.22 -8.12 24.50
N GLN A 837 -16.20 -8.90 24.95
CA GLN A 837 -17.36 -9.35 24.18
C GLN A 837 -18.59 -9.25 25.07
N ASN A 838 -19.70 -8.72 24.53
CA ASN A 838 -20.90 -8.36 25.26
C ASN A 838 -22.16 -8.90 24.54
N VAL A 839 -23.27 -9.00 25.27
CA VAL A 839 -24.62 -9.07 24.65
C VAL A 839 -24.95 -7.70 24.00
N PRO A 840 -25.89 -7.65 23.02
CA PRO A 840 -26.02 -6.48 22.16
C PRO A 840 -26.86 -5.37 22.80
N THR A 841 -27.57 -5.69 23.87
CA THR A 841 -28.42 -4.79 24.67
C THR A 841 -27.62 -3.61 25.21
N GLY A 842 -28.12 -2.41 24.94
CA GLY A 842 -27.43 -1.13 25.21
C GLY A 842 -26.37 -0.72 24.18
N GLY A 843 -26.03 -1.60 23.21
CA GLY A 843 -25.13 -1.28 22.10
C GLY A 843 -23.67 -1.01 22.49
N TYR A 844 -23.22 -1.45 23.67
CA TYR A 844 -21.93 -0.98 24.23
C TYR A 844 -20.68 -1.51 23.53
N GLY A 845 -20.71 -2.66 22.85
CA GLY A 845 -19.51 -3.35 22.35
C GLY A 845 -18.63 -2.46 21.45
N MET A 846 -19.16 -2.02 20.30
CA MET A 846 -18.40 -1.13 19.40
C MET A 846 -18.08 0.22 20.08
N ASN A 847 -19.01 0.80 20.83
CA ASN A 847 -18.79 2.08 21.49
C ASN A 847 -17.63 2.02 22.51
N THR A 848 -17.46 0.89 23.19
CA THR A 848 -16.29 0.61 24.04
C THR A 848 -15.03 0.51 23.19
N ALA A 849 -15.08 -0.19 22.06
CA ALA A 849 -13.95 -0.29 21.11
C ALA A 849 -13.51 1.06 20.52
N VAL A 850 -14.44 2.01 20.29
CA VAL A 850 -14.10 3.39 19.90
C VAL A 850 -13.28 4.07 21.01
N GLY A 851 -13.73 3.95 22.26
CA GLY A 851 -13.01 4.50 23.42
C GLY A 851 -11.63 3.88 23.62
N ASP A 852 -11.51 2.56 23.45
CA ASP A 852 -10.25 1.81 23.53
C ASP A 852 -9.24 2.30 22.49
N SER A 853 -9.65 2.31 21.23
CA SER A 853 -8.80 2.71 20.10
C SER A 853 -8.40 4.18 20.15
N PHE A 854 -9.27 5.05 20.67
CA PHE A 854 -8.94 6.46 20.88
C PHE A 854 -7.92 6.65 22.00
N ASP A 855 -8.09 5.95 23.13
CA ASP A 855 -7.21 6.05 24.31
C ASP A 855 -5.80 5.50 24.03
N ILE A 856 -5.68 4.29 23.47
CA ILE A 856 -4.35 3.75 23.18
C ILE A 856 -3.61 4.57 22.11
N GLY A 857 -4.32 5.11 21.12
CA GLY A 857 -3.70 5.83 20.01
C GLY A 857 -2.96 7.11 20.44
N TRP A 858 -3.46 7.85 21.44
CA TRP A 858 -2.75 9.04 21.95
C TRP A 858 -1.61 8.66 22.90
N LYS A 859 -1.78 7.62 23.73
CA LYS A 859 -0.74 7.10 24.64
C LYS A 859 0.47 6.55 23.88
N LEU A 860 0.23 5.81 22.78
CA LEU A 860 1.29 5.37 21.86
C LEU A 860 2.01 6.55 21.20
N ALA A 861 1.28 7.58 20.78
CA ALA A 861 1.89 8.77 20.20
C ALA A 861 2.78 9.52 21.20
N ALA A 862 2.37 9.60 22.48
CA ALA A 862 3.19 10.18 23.54
C ALA A 862 4.49 9.40 23.77
N ALA A 863 4.42 8.07 23.80
CA ALA A 863 5.59 7.20 23.96
C ALA A 863 6.55 7.29 22.76
N ILE A 864 6.04 7.23 21.52
CA ILE A 864 6.84 7.35 20.30
C ILE A 864 7.50 8.73 20.18
N ARG A 865 6.86 9.79 20.69
CA ARG A 865 7.42 11.16 20.76
C ARG A 865 8.38 11.38 21.94
N GLY A 866 8.64 10.37 22.77
CA GLY A 866 9.65 10.41 23.84
C GLY A 866 9.26 11.22 25.08
N TYR A 867 7.99 11.61 25.25
CA TYR A 867 7.51 12.26 26.47
C TYR A 867 6.58 11.37 27.31
N GLY A 868 6.00 10.30 26.75
CA GLY A 868 5.19 9.32 27.47
C GLY A 868 6.01 8.16 28.02
N GLY A 869 5.93 7.91 29.33
CA GLY A 869 6.62 6.80 30.01
C GLY A 869 5.81 5.49 30.07
N ARG A 870 6.41 4.42 30.60
CA ARG A 870 5.76 3.11 30.73
C ARG A 870 4.49 3.12 31.60
N PRO A 871 4.41 3.83 32.75
CA PRO A 871 3.15 4.03 33.47
C PRO A 871 2.00 4.59 32.62
N LEU A 872 2.27 5.48 31.66
CA LEU A 872 1.25 6.00 30.74
C LEU A 872 0.72 4.90 29.82
N LEU A 873 1.58 4.02 29.31
CA LEU A 873 1.14 2.87 28.52
C LEU A 873 0.37 1.85 29.38
N GLN A 874 0.83 1.58 30.61
CA GLN A 874 0.16 0.66 31.54
C GLN A 874 -1.25 1.14 31.92
N SER A 875 -1.43 2.46 32.06
CA SER A 875 -2.74 3.07 32.37
C SER A 875 -3.85 2.73 31.36
N TYR A 876 -3.52 2.27 30.15
CA TYR A 876 -4.52 1.76 29.21
C TYR A 876 -5.35 0.62 29.83
N GLU A 877 -4.71 -0.32 30.53
CA GLU A 877 -5.41 -1.42 31.21
C GLU A 877 -6.23 -0.92 32.39
N ASP A 878 -5.60 -0.12 33.26
CA ASP A 878 -6.21 0.46 34.47
C ASP A 878 -7.49 1.25 34.15
N GLU A 879 -7.53 1.90 32.99
CA GLU A 879 -8.61 2.80 32.58
C GLU A 879 -9.67 2.11 31.71
N ARG A 880 -9.26 1.28 30.75
CA ARG A 880 -10.18 0.70 29.75
C ARG A 880 -10.79 -0.63 30.18
N ARG A 881 -10.02 -1.51 30.86
CA ARG A 881 -10.54 -2.82 31.29
C ARG A 881 -11.72 -2.72 32.27
N PRO A 882 -11.75 -1.79 33.25
CA PRO A 882 -12.93 -1.58 34.09
C PRO A 882 -14.14 -1.02 33.34
N VAL A 883 -13.94 -0.28 32.25
CA VAL A 883 -15.05 0.18 31.37
C VAL A 883 -15.65 -1.01 30.61
N GLY A 884 -14.82 -1.87 30.02
CA GLY A 884 -15.29 -3.12 29.38
C GLY A 884 -16.09 -3.99 30.36
N MET A 885 -15.57 -4.19 31.58
CA MET A 885 -16.25 -4.96 32.63
C MET A 885 -17.62 -4.38 33.02
N ARG A 886 -17.71 -3.07 33.25
CA ARG A 886 -18.97 -2.36 33.57
C ARG A 886 -19.99 -2.50 32.44
N ASN A 887 -19.53 -2.35 31.20
CA ASN A 887 -20.39 -2.40 30.02
C ASN A 887 -20.88 -3.82 29.73
N ILE A 888 -20.10 -4.85 30.08
CA ILE A 888 -20.54 -6.25 30.08
C ILE A 888 -21.68 -6.44 31.09
N ASP A 889 -21.44 -6.08 32.35
CA ASP A 889 -22.39 -6.29 33.45
C ASP A 889 -23.74 -5.61 33.17
N ARG A 890 -23.71 -4.32 32.77
CA ARG A 890 -24.92 -3.57 32.43
C ARG A 890 -25.64 -4.11 31.19
N SER A 891 -24.92 -4.61 30.17
CA SER A 891 -25.56 -5.26 29.02
C SER A 891 -26.36 -6.51 29.43
N GLY A 892 -25.86 -7.26 30.42
CA GLY A 892 -26.55 -8.41 31.01
C GLY A 892 -27.80 -8.02 31.81
N ALA A 893 -27.73 -6.94 32.59
CA ALA A 893 -28.89 -6.40 33.30
C ALA A 893 -30.05 -6.06 32.33
N HIS A 894 -29.74 -5.37 31.23
CA HIS A 894 -30.71 -5.03 30.18
C HIS A 894 -31.30 -6.28 29.50
N PHE A 895 -30.46 -7.27 29.19
CA PHE A 895 -30.92 -8.55 28.66
C PHE A 895 -31.91 -9.26 29.62
N GLY A 896 -31.68 -9.18 30.94
CA GLY A 896 -32.60 -9.69 31.96
C GLY A 896 -33.98 -9.02 31.96
N VAL A 897 -34.07 -7.71 31.66
CA VAL A 897 -35.35 -6.99 31.53
C VAL A 897 -36.23 -7.61 30.45
N HIS A 898 -35.65 -7.93 29.30
CA HIS A 898 -36.34 -8.56 28.18
C HIS A 898 -36.71 -10.01 28.46
N PHE A 899 -35.79 -10.79 29.04
CA PHE A 899 -36.04 -12.19 29.36
C PHE A 899 -37.22 -12.39 30.32
N ALA A 900 -37.38 -11.51 31.32
CA ALA A 900 -38.43 -11.62 32.33
C ALA A 900 -39.85 -11.69 31.76
N TYR A 901 -40.22 -10.80 30.81
CA TYR A 901 -41.58 -10.84 30.24
C TYR A 901 -41.78 -11.97 29.24
N ILE A 902 -40.72 -12.42 28.56
CA ILE A 902 -40.77 -13.58 27.65
C ILE A 902 -41.13 -14.83 28.46
N VAL A 903 -40.52 -15.01 29.65
CA VAL A 903 -40.86 -16.10 30.58
C VAL A 903 -42.32 -16.02 31.02
N TRP A 904 -42.80 -14.84 31.47
CA TRP A 904 -44.20 -14.68 31.87
C TRP A 904 -45.20 -15.02 30.76
N CYS A 905 -44.87 -14.69 29.50
CA CYS A 905 -45.70 -15.04 28.34
C CYS A 905 -45.62 -16.54 28.00
N ALA A 906 -44.44 -17.16 28.13
CA ALA A 906 -44.25 -18.59 27.90
C ALA A 906 -44.98 -19.47 28.93
N GLU A 907 -45.11 -19.00 30.17
CA GLU A 907 -45.91 -19.60 31.24
C GLU A 907 -47.43 -19.42 31.03
N ASN A 908 -47.85 -18.35 30.34
CA ASN A 908 -49.25 -17.96 30.16
C ASN A 908 -49.64 -17.89 28.67
N LYS A 909 -49.39 -18.97 27.92
CA LYS A 909 -49.67 -19.06 26.48
C LYS A 909 -51.15 -18.82 26.17
N GLY A 910 -51.44 -18.01 25.16
CA GLY A 910 -52.79 -17.62 24.76
C GLY A 910 -53.39 -16.48 25.58
N VAL A 911 -52.75 -16.06 26.68
CA VAL A 911 -53.30 -15.04 27.58
C VAL A 911 -52.93 -13.63 27.13
N VAL A 912 -51.68 -13.40 26.73
CA VAL A 912 -51.14 -12.05 26.46
C VAL A 912 -51.79 -11.37 25.25
N THR A 913 -52.34 -12.14 24.32
CA THR A 913 -53.08 -11.73 23.12
C THR A 913 -54.60 -11.61 23.33
N SER A 914 -55.12 -12.07 24.47
CA SER A 914 -56.58 -12.11 24.71
C SER A 914 -57.13 -10.78 25.25
N ASP A 915 -58.40 -10.50 25.00
CA ASP A 915 -59.13 -9.37 25.58
C ASP A 915 -59.71 -9.65 26.99
N SER A 916 -59.32 -10.77 27.61
CA SER A 916 -59.72 -11.10 28.99
C SER A 916 -59.07 -10.16 30.02
N GLU A 917 -59.60 -10.15 31.24
CA GLU A 917 -59.01 -9.34 32.31
C GLU A 917 -57.61 -9.86 32.70
N GLU A 918 -57.37 -11.18 32.61
CA GLU A 918 -56.04 -11.78 32.77
C GLU A 918 -55.07 -11.32 31.67
N GLY A 919 -55.54 -11.25 30.41
CA GLY A 919 -54.76 -10.74 29.28
C GLY A 919 -54.38 -9.27 29.44
N LYS A 920 -55.34 -8.43 29.83
CA LYS A 920 -55.11 -7.01 30.15
C LYS A 920 -54.16 -6.85 31.33
N ALA A 921 -54.32 -7.63 32.40
CA ALA A 921 -53.45 -7.61 33.57
C ALA A 921 -52.01 -8.04 33.23
N LEU A 922 -51.82 -9.07 32.39
CA LEU A 922 -50.51 -9.49 31.91
C LEU A 922 -49.86 -8.41 31.03
N ARG A 923 -50.60 -7.84 30.06
CA ARG A 923 -50.09 -6.71 29.25
C ARG A 923 -49.70 -5.52 30.13
N LYS A 924 -50.50 -5.16 31.14
CA LYS A 924 -50.16 -4.11 32.11
C LYS A 924 -48.91 -4.44 32.93
N LYS A 925 -48.78 -5.67 33.46
CA LYS A 925 -47.58 -6.11 34.19
C LYS A 925 -46.31 -5.97 33.35
N ILE A 926 -46.40 -6.30 32.05
CA ILE A 926 -45.28 -6.14 31.10
C ILE A 926 -44.98 -4.65 30.89
N ALA A 927 -46.02 -3.84 30.61
CA ALA A 927 -45.88 -2.40 30.39
C ALA A 927 -45.24 -1.69 31.59
N ASP A 928 -45.70 -1.97 32.81
CA ASP A 928 -45.15 -1.40 34.05
C ASP A 928 -43.68 -1.82 34.22
N HIS A 929 -43.36 -3.11 34.09
CA HIS A 929 -41.99 -3.63 34.25
C HIS A 929 -40.98 -3.02 33.28
N VAL A 930 -41.33 -2.88 31.99
CA VAL A 930 -40.43 -2.26 31.01
C VAL A 930 -40.36 -0.75 31.19
N GLN A 931 -41.45 -0.09 31.61
CA GLN A 931 -41.45 1.36 31.83
C GLN A 931 -40.64 1.78 33.06
N GLU A 932 -40.62 0.95 34.11
CA GLU A 932 -39.74 1.12 35.28
C GLU A 932 -38.24 0.97 34.96
N LYS A 933 -37.92 0.25 33.87
CA LYS A 933 -36.55 -0.16 33.50
C LYS A 933 -36.20 0.30 32.09
N ASP A 934 -36.56 1.55 31.78
CA ASP A 934 -36.38 2.19 30.46
C ASP A 934 -34.93 2.64 30.16
N ASP A 935 -33.96 1.98 30.81
CA ASP A 935 -32.58 2.42 30.95
C ASP A 935 -31.69 2.10 29.75
N GLU A 936 -32.05 1.09 28.93
CA GLU A 936 -31.12 0.44 27.99
C GLU A 936 -30.37 1.42 27.07
N ASN A 937 -31.07 2.45 26.59
CA ASN A 937 -30.49 3.50 25.74
C ASN A 937 -30.55 4.90 26.40
N LYS A 938 -30.63 4.94 27.73
CA LYS A 938 -30.72 6.16 28.56
C LYS A 938 -29.69 6.21 29.71
N ASP A 939 -28.90 5.15 29.91
CA ASP A 939 -27.80 5.07 30.87
C ASP A 939 -26.59 5.96 30.53
N HIS A 940 -26.79 7.27 30.52
CA HIS A 940 -25.75 8.24 30.18
C HIS A 940 -24.54 8.22 31.15
N GLY A 941 -24.73 7.70 32.38
CA GLY A 941 -23.64 7.45 33.32
C GLY A 941 -22.72 6.31 32.90
N ILE A 942 -23.24 5.30 32.19
CA ILE A 942 -22.49 4.21 31.54
C ILE A 942 -21.81 4.72 30.27
N GLU A 943 -22.53 5.48 29.43
CA GLU A 943 -22.02 5.94 28.12
C GLU A 943 -20.82 6.90 28.23
N PHE A 944 -20.89 7.91 29.11
CA PHE A 944 -19.87 8.96 29.23
C PHE A 944 -19.65 9.47 30.67
N GLY A 945 -20.29 8.86 31.67
CA GLY A 945 -20.12 9.26 33.07
C GLY A 945 -19.06 8.50 33.85
N PHE A 946 -18.45 7.46 33.29
CA PHE A 946 -17.39 6.70 33.97
C PHE A 946 -16.18 7.60 34.29
N ARG A 947 -15.43 7.21 35.33
CA ARG A 947 -14.17 7.86 35.70
C ARG A 947 -13.04 6.85 35.71
N TYR A 948 -11.92 7.27 35.15
CA TYR A 948 -10.65 6.56 35.16
C TYR A 948 -9.98 6.66 36.53
N LYS A 949 -9.23 5.62 36.88
CA LYS A 949 -8.39 5.54 38.10
C LYS A 949 -7.11 4.81 37.71
N SER A 950 -6.00 5.54 37.63
CA SER A 950 -4.71 5.05 37.15
C SER A 950 -3.56 5.85 37.76
N THR A 951 -2.32 5.41 37.52
CA THR A 951 -1.10 6.09 38.00
C THR A 951 -0.79 7.41 37.28
N VAL A 952 -1.50 7.74 36.19
CA VAL A 952 -1.32 8.98 35.41
C VAL A 952 -2.45 10.01 35.61
N ILE A 953 -3.23 9.83 36.68
CA ILE A 953 -4.23 10.79 37.14
C ILE A 953 -3.72 11.36 38.46
N VAL A 954 -3.60 12.68 38.56
CA VAL A 954 -3.15 13.30 39.80
C VAL A 954 -4.27 13.20 40.83
N PRO A 955 -4.01 12.65 42.03
CA PRO A 955 -5.02 12.59 43.08
C PRO A 955 -5.43 14.02 43.50
N PRO A 956 -6.68 14.25 43.89
CA PRO A 956 -7.09 15.51 44.49
C PRO A 956 -6.59 15.61 45.94
N GLU A 957 -6.52 16.84 46.45
CA GLU A 957 -6.01 17.14 47.79
C GLU A 957 -6.83 16.50 48.93
N ASP A 958 -6.16 16.25 50.05
CA ASP A 958 -6.75 15.65 51.25
C ASP A 958 -7.98 16.44 51.74
N GLY A 959 -9.12 15.76 51.80
CA GLY A 959 -10.40 16.31 52.23
C GLY A 959 -11.40 16.61 51.09
N GLU A 960 -10.99 16.57 49.81
CA GLU A 960 -11.94 16.60 48.70
C GLU A 960 -12.69 15.25 48.56
N VAL A 961 -14.00 15.30 48.27
CA VAL A 961 -14.88 14.11 48.19
C VAL A 961 -15.29 13.83 46.75
N GLU A 962 -15.11 12.58 46.30
CA GLU A 962 -15.52 12.15 44.96
C GLU A 962 -17.06 12.23 44.79
N PRO A 963 -17.60 12.95 43.80
CA PRO A 963 -19.05 13.03 43.60
C PRO A 963 -19.62 11.65 43.23
N LYS A 964 -20.72 11.24 43.87
CA LYS A 964 -21.32 9.91 43.64
C LYS A 964 -21.59 9.66 42.16
N TRP A 965 -21.06 8.57 41.62
CA TRP A 965 -21.37 8.08 40.28
C TRP A 965 -22.71 7.32 40.27
N LEU A 966 -23.45 7.39 39.15
CA LEU A 966 -24.74 6.77 38.93
C LEU A 966 -24.79 6.16 37.53
N GLU A 967 -25.44 5.01 37.35
CA GLU A 967 -25.57 4.32 36.06
C GLU A 967 -26.48 5.10 35.09
N LYS A 968 -27.71 5.38 35.53
CA LYS A 968 -28.76 6.04 34.73
C LYS A 968 -28.47 7.51 34.39
N HIS A 969 -27.68 8.19 35.21
CA HIS A 969 -27.52 9.65 35.12
C HIS A 969 -26.05 10.08 35.11
N TYR A 970 -25.66 10.82 34.06
CA TYR A 970 -24.36 11.49 34.04
C TYR A 970 -24.32 12.60 35.11
N VAL A 971 -23.36 12.49 36.03
CA VAL A 971 -23.05 13.53 37.02
C VAL A 971 -21.82 14.28 36.53
N SER A 972 -22.05 15.47 35.98
CA SER A 972 -20.98 16.36 35.49
C SER A 972 -20.02 16.75 36.61
N SER A 973 -18.73 16.60 36.37
CA SER A 973 -17.68 16.98 37.32
C SER A 973 -16.33 17.13 36.64
N THR A 974 -15.49 18.01 37.17
CA THR A 974 -14.06 18.10 36.85
C THR A 974 -13.18 17.18 37.72
N TRP A 975 -13.77 16.19 38.40
CA TRP A 975 -13.00 15.22 39.22
C TRP A 975 -11.92 14.54 38.37
N PRO A 976 -10.67 14.38 38.85
CA PRO A 976 -9.61 13.74 38.08
C PRO A 976 -10.02 12.34 37.60
N GLY A 977 -9.78 12.05 36.32
CA GLY A 977 -10.24 10.85 35.62
C GLY A 977 -11.66 10.92 35.03
N ALA A 978 -12.46 11.97 35.29
CA ALA A 978 -13.76 12.17 34.62
C ALA A 978 -13.62 12.76 33.22
N ARG A 979 -14.56 12.47 32.32
CA ARG A 979 -14.78 13.27 31.09
C ARG A 979 -15.11 14.71 31.47
N ALA A 980 -14.41 15.67 30.86
CA ALA A 980 -14.64 17.10 31.07
C ALA A 980 -16.12 17.51 30.81
N PRO A 981 -16.76 18.32 31.68
CA PRO A 981 -18.13 18.78 31.44
C PRO A 981 -18.24 19.64 30.18
N HIS A 982 -19.16 19.27 29.28
CA HIS A 982 -19.41 20.04 28.07
C HIS A 982 -20.30 21.23 28.36
N VAL A 983 -19.80 22.42 28.02
CA VAL A 983 -20.54 23.68 28.08
C VAL A 983 -20.24 24.53 26.85
N PHE A 984 -21.22 25.32 26.44
CA PHE A 984 -21.04 26.47 25.54
C PHE A 984 -20.52 27.67 26.32
N LEU A 985 -19.65 28.44 25.67
CA LEU A 985 -19.14 29.71 26.17
C LEU A 985 -20.25 30.78 26.20
N LYS A 986 -19.90 31.99 26.64
CA LYS A 986 -20.79 33.17 26.72
C LYS A 986 -21.46 33.55 25.39
N ASP A 987 -20.87 33.18 24.26
CA ASP A 987 -21.45 33.36 22.92
C ASP A 987 -22.63 32.42 22.63
N LYS A 988 -22.81 31.38 23.44
CA LYS A 988 -23.80 30.29 23.31
C LYS A 988 -23.63 29.41 22.07
N THR A 989 -22.49 29.47 21.39
CA THR A 989 -22.24 28.76 20.13
C THR A 989 -20.94 27.99 20.12
N THR A 990 -19.87 28.52 20.74
CA THR A 990 -18.59 27.83 20.84
C THR A 990 -18.65 26.80 21.94
N SER A 991 -18.36 25.54 21.62
CA SER A 991 -18.22 24.48 22.63
C SER A 991 -16.85 24.57 23.28
N ILE A 992 -16.74 24.39 24.60
CA ILE A 992 -15.42 24.37 25.26
C ILE A 992 -14.49 23.27 24.70
N PHE A 993 -15.06 22.18 24.18
CA PHE A 993 -14.31 21.11 23.50
C PHE A 993 -13.71 21.56 22.15
N ASP A 994 -14.19 22.66 21.55
CA ASP A 994 -13.57 23.26 20.36
C ASP A 994 -12.25 23.97 20.72
N LEU A 995 -12.10 24.38 21.99
CA LEU A 995 -10.87 25.00 22.50
C LEU A 995 -9.79 23.99 22.90
N PHE A 996 -10.10 22.70 23.01
CA PHE A 996 -9.10 21.68 23.39
C PHE A 996 -7.98 21.52 22.34
N GLY A 997 -6.85 21.01 22.81
CA GLY A 997 -5.67 20.66 22.03
C GLY A 997 -5.96 19.62 20.95
N GLN A 998 -5.25 19.70 19.82
CA GLN A 998 -5.43 18.81 18.67
C GLN A 998 -4.35 17.74 18.63
N GLY A 999 -4.70 16.52 18.20
CA GLY A 999 -3.79 15.38 18.22
C GLY A 999 -3.27 15.11 19.65
N PRO A 1000 -1.95 15.16 19.90
CA PRO A 1000 -1.36 14.74 21.17
C PRO A 1000 -1.37 15.81 22.28
N GLU A 1001 -1.89 17.02 21.99
CA GLU A 1001 -1.88 18.15 22.91
C GLU A 1001 -2.79 17.94 24.14
N PHE A 1002 -2.22 18.08 25.34
CA PHE A 1002 -3.00 18.38 26.55
C PHE A 1002 -3.60 19.79 26.45
N THR A 1003 -4.61 20.09 27.26
CA THR A 1003 -5.18 21.44 27.37
C THR A 1003 -5.19 21.90 28.81
N LEU A 1004 -4.54 23.02 29.13
CA LEU A 1004 -4.72 23.70 30.41
C LEU A 1004 -5.72 24.83 30.23
N VAL A 1005 -6.89 24.71 30.86
CA VAL A 1005 -7.89 25.77 30.95
C VAL A 1005 -7.68 26.53 32.25
N ASP A 1006 -7.62 27.86 32.17
CA ASP A 1006 -7.34 28.76 33.30
C ASP A 1006 -8.36 29.91 33.33
N PHE A 1007 -9.10 30.03 34.42
CA PHE A 1007 -10.13 31.04 34.68
C PHE A 1007 -9.62 32.20 35.56
N THR A 1008 -8.36 32.15 36.03
CA THR A 1008 -7.77 33.24 36.82
C THR A 1008 -7.63 34.50 35.96
N LYS A 1009 -7.83 35.68 36.53
CA LYS A 1009 -7.69 36.94 35.79
C LYS A 1009 -6.29 37.16 35.20
N GLY A 1010 -5.26 36.66 35.87
CA GLY A 1010 -3.87 36.82 35.45
C GLY A 1010 -3.39 35.77 34.44
N GLY A 1011 -4.08 34.65 34.26
CA GLY A 1011 -3.54 33.48 33.57
C GLY A 1011 -2.40 32.85 34.38
N ASP A 1012 -2.60 32.73 35.69
CA ASP A 1012 -1.55 32.47 36.67
C ASP A 1012 -1.12 31.00 36.68
N TYR A 1013 -2.03 30.06 36.43
CA TYR A 1013 -1.67 28.66 36.21
C TYR A 1013 -1.04 28.45 34.83
N ILE A 1014 -1.46 29.21 33.80
CA ILE A 1014 -0.80 29.19 32.49
C ILE A 1014 0.69 29.54 32.62
N LYS A 1015 1.04 30.61 33.35
CA LYS A 1015 2.44 30.98 33.61
C LYS A 1015 3.22 29.88 34.33
N LEU A 1016 2.59 29.25 35.33
CA LEU A 1016 3.19 28.19 36.13
C LEU A 1016 3.54 26.95 35.29
N PHE A 1017 2.59 26.48 34.46
CA PHE A 1017 2.82 25.35 33.55
C PHE A 1017 3.72 25.70 32.35
N GLN A 1018 3.74 26.96 31.89
CA GLN A 1018 4.72 27.44 30.91
C GLN A 1018 6.15 27.40 31.46
N LEU A 1019 6.34 27.74 32.73
CA LEU A 1019 7.64 27.62 33.40
C LEU A 1019 8.06 26.14 33.51
N ALA A 1020 7.17 25.28 34.01
CA ALA A 1020 7.42 23.84 34.14
C ALA A 1020 7.76 23.15 32.80
N THR A 1021 7.03 23.46 31.73
CA THR A 1021 7.32 22.94 30.38
C THR A 1021 8.63 23.47 29.80
N SER A 1022 8.98 24.73 30.06
CA SER A 1022 10.26 25.33 29.61
C SER A 1022 11.48 24.77 30.34
N SER A 1023 11.30 24.21 31.55
CA SER A 1023 12.36 23.62 32.37
C SER A 1023 12.54 22.11 32.14
N ASN A 1024 11.67 21.45 31.37
CA ASN A 1024 11.71 20.01 31.14
C ASN A 1024 12.44 19.68 29.82
N ASN A 1025 13.31 18.67 29.82
CA ASN A 1025 14.08 18.26 28.63
C ASN A 1025 13.20 17.60 27.55
N SER A 1026 12.00 17.12 27.90
CA SER A 1026 11.02 16.58 26.94
C SER A 1026 9.90 17.59 26.69
N SER A 1027 9.68 17.96 25.43
CA SER A 1027 8.67 18.94 25.02
C SER A 1027 7.24 18.37 25.06
N ILE A 1028 6.64 18.36 26.25
CA ILE A 1028 5.23 17.95 26.44
C ILE A 1028 4.32 18.94 25.69
N PRO A 1029 3.48 18.48 24.75
CA PRO A 1029 2.59 19.36 23.99
C PRO A 1029 1.39 19.79 24.84
N ILE A 1030 1.28 21.10 25.13
CA ILE A 1030 0.17 21.68 25.90
C ILE A 1030 -0.37 22.93 25.19
N LYS A 1031 -1.68 22.95 24.98
CA LYS A 1031 -2.45 24.13 24.57
C LYS A 1031 -2.95 24.87 25.80
N PHE A 1032 -2.60 26.15 25.92
CA PHE A 1032 -3.04 27.02 27.00
C PHE A 1032 -4.31 27.79 26.59
N VAL A 1033 -5.35 27.75 27.42
CA VAL A 1033 -6.66 28.32 27.14
C VAL A 1033 -7.09 29.21 28.31
N HIS A 1034 -7.02 30.53 28.10
CA HIS A 1034 -7.32 31.55 29.12
C HIS A 1034 -8.77 32.05 28.98
N LEU A 1035 -9.60 31.88 30.01
CA LEU A 1035 -11.04 32.18 29.98
C LEU A 1035 -11.51 33.02 31.20
N PRO A 1036 -10.90 34.17 31.51
CA PRO A 1036 -11.16 34.93 32.74
C PRO A 1036 -12.58 35.53 32.82
N ASP A 1037 -13.26 35.70 31.68
CA ASP A 1037 -14.60 36.28 31.57
C ASP A 1037 -15.73 35.24 31.47
N GLU A 1038 -15.40 33.95 31.42
CA GLU A 1038 -16.35 32.84 31.28
C GLU A 1038 -16.87 32.34 32.65
N SER A 1039 -17.45 33.26 33.43
CA SER A 1039 -17.91 32.98 34.79
C SER A 1039 -18.95 31.86 34.91
N HIS A 1040 -19.72 31.60 33.84
CA HIS A 1040 -20.64 30.47 33.75
C HIS A 1040 -19.88 29.14 33.67
N VAL A 1041 -18.91 29.04 32.75
CA VAL A 1041 -18.05 27.86 32.59
C VAL A 1041 -17.29 27.59 33.89
N HIS A 1042 -16.67 28.62 34.47
CA HIS A 1042 -15.95 28.48 35.74
C HIS A 1042 -16.88 27.97 36.85
N LYS A 1043 -18.13 28.45 36.92
CA LYS A 1043 -19.11 27.94 37.90
C LYS A 1043 -19.46 26.47 37.70
N VAL A 1044 -19.56 25.98 36.47
CA VAL A 1044 -19.84 24.56 36.17
C VAL A 1044 -18.61 23.67 36.42
N TRP A 1045 -17.40 24.21 36.19
CA TRP A 1045 -16.15 23.49 36.37
C TRP A 1045 -15.60 23.53 37.81
N GLU A 1046 -16.10 24.48 38.61
CA GLU A 1046 -15.84 24.69 40.05
C GLU A 1046 -14.35 24.87 40.44
N ARG A 1047 -13.47 25.15 39.48
CA ARG A 1047 -12.01 25.10 39.67
C ARG A 1047 -11.34 26.18 38.82
N ASP A 1048 -10.40 26.92 39.42
CA ASP A 1048 -9.69 28.03 38.76
C ASP A 1048 -8.83 27.57 37.57
N ALA A 1049 -8.28 26.35 37.61
CA ALA A 1049 -7.64 25.72 36.46
C ALA A 1049 -7.88 24.20 36.40
N VAL A 1050 -7.91 23.66 35.19
CA VAL A 1050 -8.11 22.23 34.92
C VAL A 1050 -7.24 21.79 33.74
N LEU A 1051 -6.48 20.70 33.92
CA LEU A 1051 -5.66 20.07 32.89
C LEU A 1051 -6.41 18.89 32.27
N ILE A 1052 -6.65 18.97 30.97
CA ILE A 1052 -7.39 18.00 30.15
C ILE A 1052 -6.42 17.20 29.27
N ARG A 1053 -6.59 15.88 29.22
CA ARG A 1053 -5.85 14.96 28.35
C ARG A 1053 -6.30 15.07 26.88
N PRO A 1054 -5.51 14.53 25.93
CA PRO A 1054 -5.90 14.41 24.53
C PRO A 1054 -7.23 13.66 24.28
N ASP A 1055 -7.66 12.81 25.21
CA ASP A 1055 -8.92 12.04 25.18
C ASP A 1055 -10.09 12.68 25.95
N ASP A 1056 -10.04 14.00 26.18
CA ASP A 1056 -11.07 14.81 26.86
C ASP A 1056 -11.31 14.49 28.34
N HIS A 1057 -10.48 13.65 28.97
CA HIS A 1057 -10.55 13.36 30.41
C HIS A 1057 -9.71 14.33 31.23
N VAL A 1058 -10.16 14.68 32.43
CA VAL A 1058 -9.41 15.52 33.37
C VAL A 1058 -8.22 14.73 33.93
N ALA A 1059 -7.02 15.29 33.83
CA ALA A 1059 -5.79 14.73 34.41
C ALA A 1059 -5.51 15.28 35.81
N TRP A 1060 -5.79 16.57 35.99
CA TRP A 1060 -5.55 17.36 37.22
C TRP A 1060 -6.48 18.59 37.27
N ARG A 1061 -6.72 19.12 38.47
CA ARG A 1061 -7.45 20.39 38.70
C ARG A 1061 -6.87 21.14 39.90
N SER A 1062 -6.93 22.48 39.87
CA SER A 1062 -6.47 23.34 40.97
C SER A 1062 -7.29 23.15 42.25
N SER A 1063 -6.69 22.81 43.39
CA SER A 1063 -7.46 22.77 44.64
C SER A 1063 -7.59 24.16 45.28
N PRO A 1064 -8.80 24.57 45.72
CA PRO A 1064 -9.00 25.85 46.42
C PRO A 1064 -8.24 26.00 47.75
N SER A 1065 -7.75 24.90 48.34
CA SER A 1065 -7.00 24.90 49.60
C SER A 1065 -5.54 25.32 49.44
N ILE A 1066 -4.89 24.95 48.33
CA ILE A 1066 -3.47 25.25 48.04
C ILE A 1066 -3.29 26.41 47.05
N GLY A 1067 -4.28 26.64 46.19
CA GLY A 1067 -4.22 27.69 45.16
C GLY A 1067 -3.04 27.49 44.19
N LEU A 1068 -2.15 28.48 44.12
CA LEU A 1068 -0.98 28.48 43.23
C LEU A 1068 0.23 27.72 43.78
N ASP A 1069 0.17 27.18 45.00
CA ASP A 1069 1.25 26.37 45.60
C ASP A 1069 1.19 24.91 45.10
N VAL A 1070 1.33 24.72 43.79
CA VAL A 1070 1.30 23.42 43.11
C VAL A 1070 2.56 23.20 42.28
N ASP A 1071 3.19 22.03 42.40
CA ASP A 1071 4.30 21.64 41.53
C ASP A 1071 3.76 21.20 40.16
N ALA A 1072 3.72 22.14 39.22
CA ALA A 1072 3.32 21.87 37.84
C ALA A 1072 4.29 20.93 37.10
N ALA A 1073 5.54 20.79 37.52
CA ALA A 1073 6.47 19.82 36.94
C ALA A 1073 6.17 18.39 37.44
N GLU A 1074 5.83 18.23 38.72
CA GLU A 1074 5.34 16.96 39.28
C GLU A 1074 4.03 16.52 38.62
N VAL A 1075 3.04 17.44 38.50
CA VAL A 1075 1.78 17.19 37.78
C VAL A 1075 2.05 16.70 36.36
N LEU A 1076 2.94 17.38 35.62
CA LEU A 1076 3.28 16.98 34.27
C LEU A 1076 3.99 15.61 34.22
N ALA A 1077 4.90 15.33 35.15
CA ALA A 1077 5.56 14.03 35.24
C ALA A 1077 4.58 12.88 35.55
N ILE A 1078 3.58 13.11 36.39
CA ILE A 1078 2.53 12.13 36.70
C ILE A 1078 1.69 11.86 35.44
N VAL A 1079 1.12 12.89 34.80
CA VAL A 1079 0.19 12.68 33.68
C VAL A 1079 0.85 12.16 32.40
N THR A 1080 2.17 12.28 32.27
CA THR A 1080 2.95 11.63 31.22
C THR A 1080 3.55 10.29 31.62
N GLY A 1081 3.38 9.86 32.88
CA GLY A 1081 3.94 8.61 33.40
C GLY A 1081 5.47 8.58 33.45
N THR A 1082 6.11 9.74 33.64
CA THR A 1082 7.58 9.88 33.78
C THR A 1082 8.02 10.15 35.22
N HIS A 1083 7.08 10.28 36.16
CA HIS A 1083 7.35 10.41 37.60
C HIS A 1083 7.97 9.13 38.20
N ASP A 1084 9.08 9.26 38.94
CA ASP A 1084 9.74 8.15 39.63
C ASP A 1084 8.98 7.79 40.91
N SER A 1085 8.07 6.82 40.80
CA SER A 1085 7.17 6.41 41.89
C SER A 1085 7.80 5.48 42.93
N SER A 1086 9.11 5.62 43.21
CA SER A 1086 9.85 4.76 44.14
C SER A 1086 9.53 4.97 45.63
N ASN A 1087 8.64 5.92 46.02
CA ASN A 1087 8.35 6.19 47.44
C ASN A 1087 6.89 6.44 47.88
N LYS A 1088 5.92 6.84 47.04
CA LYS A 1088 4.56 7.20 47.52
C LYS A 1088 3.39 6.92 46.57
N VAL A 1089 3.11 5.66 46.22
CA VAL A 1089 1.71 5.22 45.98
C VAL A 1089 1.50 3.88 46.64
N SER A 1090 0.68 3.84 47.69
CA SER A 1090 0.13 2.58 48.18
C SER A 1090 -0.93 2.11 47.20
N THR A 1091 -0.57 1.17 46.32
CA THR A 1091 -1.54 0.42 45.51
C THR A 1091 -2.32 -0.56 46.41
N LYS A 1092 -3.17 0.00 47.29
CA LYS A 1092 -4.42 -0.69 47.60
C LYS A 1092 -5.22 -0.74 46.31
N ALA A 1093 -5.01 -1.80 45.54
CA ALA A 1093 -5.92 -2.20 44.49
C ALA A 1093 -7.34 -2.11 45.07
N ALA A 1094 -8.24 -1.42 44.37
CA ALA A 1094 -9.65 -1.43 44.75
C ALA A 1094 -10.08 -2.89 44.93
N GLU A 1095 -10.80 -3.20 46.01
CA GLU A 1095 -11.23 -4.57 46.28
C GLU A 1095 -11.95 -5.10 45.04
N VAL A 1096 -11.32 -6.07 44.38
CA VAL A 1096 -11.87 -6.67 43.17
C VAL A 1096 -13.08 -7.47 43.61
N THR A 1097 -14.28 -6.92 43.39
CA THR A 1097 -15.51 -7.70 43.35
C THR A 1097 -15.29 -8.78 42.29
N LYS A 1098 -15.18 -10.02 42.79
CA LYS A 1098 -14.59 -11.15 42.07
C LYS A 1098 -15.35 -11.45 40.78
N PHE A 1099 -14.69 -11.24 39.64
CA PHE A 1099 -14.97 -11.99 38.42
C PHE A 1099 -13.95 -13.14 38.37
N THR A 1100 -14.36 -14.34 38.77
CA THR A 1100 -13.46 -15.49 39.00
C THR A 1100 -13.50 -16.51 37.87
N SER A 1101 -12.34 -17.12 37.63
CA SER A 1101 -12.03 -18.08 36.56
C SER A 1101 -12.92 -19.35 36.59
N THR A 1102 -13.03 -20.19 35.55
CA THR A 1102 -11.96 -20.71 34.66
C THR A 1102 -12.52 -21.36 33.37
N ILE A 1103 -11.63 -21.84 32.51
CA ILE A 1103 -11.87 -22.36 31.14
C ILE A 1103 -12.44 -23.79 31.09
N GLY A 1104 -13.32 -24.07 30.11
CA GLY A 1104 -13.37 -25.38 29.43
C GLY A 1104 -14.74 -26.07 29.35
N ASN A 1105 -14.90 -26.96 28.36
CA ASN A 1105 -16.13 -27.70 28.04
C ASN A 1105 -16.65 -28.59 29.20
N VAL A 1106 -17.44 -28.02 30.11
CA VAL A 1106 -18.15 -28.73 31.18
C VAL A 1106 -19.65 -28.47 31.05
N GLN A 1107 -20.48 -29.39 31.54
CA GLN A 1107 -21.94 -29.22 31.56
C GLN A 1107 -22.32 -27.94 32.33
N HIS A 1108 -23.28 -27.17 31.80
CA HIS A 1108 -23.69 -25.85 32.32
C HIS A 1108 -23.99 -25.84 33.83
N ASN A 1109 -24.43 -26.97 34.39
CA ASN A 1109 -24.86 -27.10 35.78
C ASN A 1109 -23.71 -27.22 36.81
N GLN A 1110 -22.44 -27.12 36.38
CA GLN A 1110 -21.25 -27.20 37.26
C GLN A 1110 -20.36 -25.94 37.22
N VAL A 1111 -20.83 -24.82 36.65
CA VAL A 1111 -20.02 -23.60 36.47
C VAL A 1111 -20.09 -22.69 37.71
N GLU A 1112 -19.17 -22.87 38.64
CA GLU A 1112 -19.03 -22.03 39.86
C GLU A 1112 -18.39 -20.64 39.59
N SER A 1113 -18.90 -19.83 38.64
CA SER A 1113 -18.66 -18.35 38.55
C SER A 1113 -19.42 -17.70 37.39
N LEU A 1114 -20.74 -17.88 37.34
CA LEU A 1114 -21.62 -17.16 36.41
C LEU A 1114 -22.00 -15.78 37.00
N ALA A 1115 -22.07 -14.73 36.15
CA ALA A 1115 -22.72 -13.47 36.53
C ALA A 1115 -24.21 -13.73 36.88
N GLU A 1116 -24.86 -12.85 37.64
CA GLU A 1116 -26.19 -13.18 38.21
C GLU A 1116 -27.26 -13.51 37.15
N PHE A 1117 -27.24 -12.84 36.00
CA PHE A 1117 -28.13 -13.11 34.86
C PHE A 1117 -27.68 -14.31 33.97
N GLN A 1118 -26.49 -14.87 34.20
CA GLN A 1118 -25.99 -16.06 33.51
C GLN A 1118 -26.30 -17.36 34.26
N LYS A 1119 -26.73 -17.26 35.54
CA LYS A 1119 -27.19 -18.37 36.39
C LYS A 1119 -28.64 -18.72 36.08
#